data_AF-A0A6P7HQZ5-F1
#
_entry.id   AF-A0A6P7HQZ5-F1
#
_cell.length_a   1.000
_cell.length_b   1.000
_cell.length_c   1.000
_cell.angle_alpha   90.00
_cell.angle_beta   90.00
_cell.angle_gamma   90.00
#
_symmetry.space_group_name_H-M   'P 1'
#
loop_
_entity.id
_entity.type
_entity.pdbx_description
1 polymer ?
#
loop_
_entity_poly.entity_id
_entity_poly.type
_entity_poly.pdbx_seq_one_letter_code
_entity_poly.pdbx_strand_id
1 'polypeptide(L)'
;MPLVMNIVTTIKAKVDDFKEHIPMVQSPDRKWLIFDGPVDAVWIENMNTVLDDSKKLCLMSGEIIQMSPQMSLIFEPMDLEVASPATVSRCSMIYMEPHMLGWRPLMLSWLNTLPTTVNATHKDLIIALFDRILPPCLEFIRKAAKKPTVVIGPTGTGKSVYITDFLLNQLQKDVYSPLFINFSAQTTAAQTQNIILSKLDKRRKGVFGPPLGKKMVVFVDDVNMPAMEVYGAQPPVELLRQWLDHWNWYDMKDCSMINLVDIQIMCAMGPPGGGRNAVTPRFLRHFNMITINDFDEKTMYTIFSRIIDWHFTIRFSFPKQFAALTSQIVKSSVSVRGSHQEPATNSYKGVCLSRPETAAEPSVIKRLWVHEVLRVYYDRLVYDNDRSWLVSHLQVVFQDHMKEIFHQLFQHLDQDSDGKVTEDDLRSLMFCDFHDPNPNPVPNLFAVDEKQQICEQMRVLDRQRDRDKQTDGSPLSLFNMFLERCRTQLHVVLAMSPIGDAFRDRLRRFPALINCCTINWFQTWPEDALQAVACRFLEDVEMTDETRDGCINMCKSFHTSTIELSLRFLNELLRHNYVTPTSYLELISTFKALLKTKRTEVMNLKRRYEVGLEKLESAADQVATMQVELEALQPQLLVASKKVEEMMVVIEHESVEVAETEKVVKVDESVANEQAMAAKAIKDECDADLAKAMPILESALAALNTLTTQDITVVKSMKSPPTAVKLVMEAICILKGIKPERIPDPSGSGKKVEDYWGPAKKLLGDLRFLQSLHEYDKDNIPPHLMTIIRNKYITYSDFVPEKIKTASTAAEGMCKWVCAMDKYDAVAKEVAPKKEKLAQAEGELSVAMESLQKKQAALKEVQDKLAKLQETLDANKNKKADLENQVDLCSKKLERAEQLIGGLGGEKTRWSEMALNLGQLYDNLTGDILISAGIVAYLGAFTSSYRQQQTKEWMSLCKSRGIPCSSNMSLMSSLGDPVKIREWTIAGLPSDSFSIDNGIIISNARRWPLMIDPQGQANKWVKNMEKANSLHIIKLSDAGFVRTLESCIQFGTPVGEFK
;
A
#
# COMPACT_ATOMS: atom_id res chain seq x y z
N MET A 1 -52.20 4.83 8.88
CA MET A 1 -51.88 6.14 9.50
C MET A 1 -52.94 7.14 9.03
N PRO A 2 -53.39 8.04 9.91
CA PRO A 2 -54.80 8.28 10.17
C PRO A 2 -55.42 9.37 9.30
N LEU A 3 -56.61 9.09 8.74
CA LEU A 3 -57.83 9.89 8.85
C LEU A 3 -58.94 9.19 8.07
N VAL A 4 -60.15 9.05 8.62
CA VAL A 4 -60.83 10.13 9.34
C VAL A 4 -61.28 9.66 10.73
N MET A 5 -60.41 9.88 11.72
CA MET A 5 -60.55 9.43 13.12
C MET A 5 -60.75 7.92 13.32
N ASN A 6 -60.39 7.43 14.50
CA ASN A 6 -60.92 6.15 14.92
C ASN A 6 -62.44 6.33 15.10
N ILE A 7 -63.28 5.74 14.24
CA ILE A 7 -64.75 5.86 14.33
C ILE A 7 -65.22 5.55 15.75
N VAL A 8 -64.57 4.56 16.38
CA VAL A 8 -64.81 4.14 17.75
C VAL A 8 -64.47 5.26 18.77
N THR A 9 -63.38 5.99 18.57
CA THR A 9 -63.01 7.18 19.37
C THR A 9 -63.91 8.38 19.09
N THR A 10 -64.40 8.54 17.86
CA THR A 10 -65.35 9.60 17.48
C THR A 10 -66.72 9.35 18.11
N ILE A 11 -67.18 8.09 18.10
CA ILE A 11 -68.41 7.68 18.78
C ILE A 11 -68.23 7.87 20.28
N LYS A 12 -67.10 7.45 20.86
CA LYS A 12 -66.80 7.72 22.27
C LYS A 12 -66.87 9.21 22.57
N ALA A 13 -66.12 10.04 21.85
CA ALA A 13 -66.08 11.48 22.09
C ALA A 13 -67.45 12.14 21.93
N LYS A 14 -68.26 11.74 20.94
CA LYS A 14 -69.64 12.23 20.81
C LYS A 14 -70.55 11.71 21.91
N VAL A 15 -70.42 10.45 22.32
CA VAL A 15 -71.19 9.88 23.44
C VAL A 15 -70.82 10.57 24.76
N ASP A 16 -69.56 10.89 24.97
CA ASP A 16 -69.08 11.61 26.16
C ASP A 16 -69.48 13.10 26.10
N ASP A 17 -69.43 13.75 24.94
CA ASP A 17 -69.98 15.09 24.71
C ASP A 17 -71.50 15.14 24.98
N PHE A 18 -72.24 14.10 24.58
CA PHE A 18 -73.65 13.93 24.92
C PHE A 18 -73.89 13.72 26.43
N LYS A 19 -72.92 13.17 27.17
CA LYS A 19 -73.00 13.02 28.63
C LYS A 19 -72.61 14.31 29.37
N GLU A 20 -71.69 15.12 28.83
CA GLU A 20 -71.19 16.35 29.45
C GLU A 20 -72.06 17.59 29.15
N HIS A 21 -72.52 17.78 27.91
CA HIS A 21 -73.23 19.00 27.48
C HIS A 21 -74.76 18.89 27.54
N ILE A 22 -75.29 17.68 27.76
CA ILE A 22 -76.71 17.46 28.00
C ILE A 22 -76.77 16.75 29.36
N PRO A 23 -77.22 17.40 30.46
CA PRO A 23 -77.50 16.64 31.66
C PRO A 23 -78.46 15.52 31.26
N MET A 24 -78.35 14.34 31.85
CA MET A 24 -79.29 13.20 31.68
C MET A 24 -80.73 13.53 32.13
N VAL A 25 -81.25 14.70 31.76
CA VAL A 25 -82.65 15.05 31.73
C VAL A 25 -83.17 14.53 30.39
N GLN A 26 -83.77 13.35 30.47
CA GLN A 26 -84.89 12.84 29.67
C GLN A 26 -85.49 13.80 28.61
N SER A 27 -84.75 14.18 27.56
CA SER A 27 -85.39 14.71 26.36
C SER A 27 -86.03 13.52 25.65
N PRO A 28 -87.34 13.50 25.36
CA PRO A 28 -87.96 12.40 24.60
C PRO A 28 -87.44 12.31 23.16
N ASP A 29 -86.68 13.31 22.70
CA ASP A 29 -86.18 13.42 21.34
C ASP A 29 -85.10 12.37 21.04
N ARG A 30 -85.35 11.58 20.00
CA ARG A 30 -84.37 10.62 19.45
C ARG A 30 -83.13 11.38 18.96
N LYS A 31 -81.94 10.89 19.31
CA LYS A 31 -80.63 11.45 18.90
C LYS A 31 -80.04 10.62 17.77
N TRP A 32 -79.57 11.28 16.71
CA TRP A 32 -79.13 10.64 15.48
C TRP A 32 -77.63 10.88 15.29
N LEU A 33 -76.86 9.81 15.21
CA LEU A 33 -75.44 9.83 14.84
C LEU A 33 -75.34 9.50 13.36
N ILE A 34 -75.10 10.53 12.55
CA ILE A 34 -75.03 10.40 11.09
C ILE A 34 -73.56 10.27 10.68
N PHE A 35 -73.26 9.19 9.96
CA PHE A 35 -71.98 8.91 9.33
C PHE A 35 -72.14 9.08 7.82
N ASP A 36 -71.65 10.21 7.31
CA ASP A 36 -71.74 10.53 5.88
C ASP A 36 -70.38 10.32 5.19
N GLY A 37 -70.26 9.23 4.43
CA GLY A 37 -69.04 8.89 3.70
C GLY A 37 -69.07 7.47 3.12
N PRO A 38 -68.01 7.06 2.39
CA PRO A 38 -67.85 5.68 1.95
C PRO A 38 -67.72 4.74 3.15
N VAL A 39 -68.27 3.52 3.02
CA VAL A 39 -68.18 2.48 4.05
C VAL A 39 -67.01 1.54 3.73
N ASP A 40 -66.10 1.42 4.68
CA ASP A 40 -64.91 0.58 4.62
C ASP A 40 -65.06 -0.60 5.59
N ALA A 41 -64.70 -1.81 5.14
CA ALA A 41 -64.80 -3.04 5.93
C ALA A 41 -63.99 -2.97 7.24
N VAL A 42 -62.79 -2.38 7.23
CA VAL A 42 -61.90 -2.28 8.40
C VAL A 42 -62.54 -1.47 9.53
N TRP A 43 -63.30 -0.44 9.17
CA TRP A 43 -63.91 0.46 10.13
C TRP A 43 -65.26 -0.05 10.64
N ILE A 44 -66.10 -0.57 9.74
CA ILE A 44 -67.46 -1.00 10.08
C ILE A 44 -67.47 -2.31 10.88
N GLU A 45 -66.50 -3.21 10.66
CA GLU A 45 -66.44 -4.49 11.36
C GLU A 45 -66.18 -4.34 12.86
N ASN A 46 -65.37 -3.35 13.25
CA ASN A 46 -65.13 -3.00 14.65
C ASN A 46 -66.39 -2.43 15.34
N MET A 47 -67.42 -2.07 14.57
CA MET A 47 -68.71 -1.59 15.09
C MET A 47 -69.77 -2.70 15.20
N ASN A 48 -69.45 -3.93 14.82
CA ASN A 48 -70.43 -5.02 14.77
C ASN A 48 -71.16 -5.25 16.11
N THR A 49 -70.50 -5.04 17.25
CA THR A 49 -71.12 -5.15 18.59
C THR A 49 -72.05 -3.99 18.94
N VAL A 50 -71.94 -2.85 18.24
CA VAL A 50 -72.89 -1.73 18.38
C VAL A 50 -74.08 -1.91 17.44
N LEU A 51 -73.83 -2.50 16.27
CA LEU A 51 -74.81 -2.72 15.22
C LEU A 51 -75.67 -3.97 15.47
N ASP A 52 -75.23 -4.88 16.34
CA ASP A 52 -76.03 -6.01 16.81
C ASP A 52 -77.01 -5.63 17.94
N ASP A 53 -77.80 -6.61 18.38
CA ASP A 53 -78.80 -6.42 19.44
C ASP A 53 -78.19 -6.00 20.79
N SER A 54 -76.89 -6.19 20.99
CA SER A 54 -76.23 -5.84 22.25
C SER A 54 -76.06 -4.33 22.41
N LYS A 55 -75.96 -3.58 21.31
CA LYS A 55 -75.80 -2.11 21.29
C LYS A 55 -74.67 -1.62 22.19
N LYS A 56 -73.58 -2.40 22.26
CA LYS A 56 -72.41 -2.14 23.11
C LYS A 56 -71.20 -1.80 22.26
N LEU A 57 -70.63 -0.62 22.50
CA LEU A 57 -69.37 -0.22 21.89
C LEU A 57 -68.23 -0.72 22.75
N CYS A 58 -67.50 -1.72 22.26
CA CYS A 58 -66.32 -2.26 22.91
C CYS A 58 -65.08 -1.53 22.39
N LEU A 59 -64.35 -0.85 23.26
CA LEU A 59 -63.11 -0.16 22.93
C LEU A 59 -61.91 -1.10 23.09
N MET A 60 -60.84 -0.88 22.32
CA MET A 60 -59.57 -1.60 22.51
C MET A 60 -58.93 -1.34 23.89
N SER A 61 -59.34 -0.29 24.60
CA SER A 61 -58.97 -0.03 25.99
C SER A 61 -59.65 -0.95 27.01
N GLY A 62 -60.58 -1.82 26.56
CA GLY A 62 -61.40 -2.69 27.42
C GLY A 62 -62.64 -1.99 28.00
N GLU A 63 -62.81 -0.70 27.74
CA GLU A 63 -63.99 0.06 28.14
C GLU A 63 -65.19 -0.30 27.24
N ILE A 64 -66.35 -0.54 27.86
CA ILE A 64 -67.59 -0.90 27.18
C ILE A 64 -68.60 0.21 27.39
N ILE A 65 -69.07 0.81 26.31
CA ILE A 65 -70.04 1.90 26.33
C ILE A 65 -71.38 1.38 25.79
N GLN A 66 -72.41 1.40 26.64
CA GLN A 66 -73.77 1.03 26.24
C GLN A 66 -74.46 2.21 25.54
N MET A 67 -74.98 2.00 24.33
CA MET A 67 -75.78 3.01 23.64
C MET A 67 -77.18 3.12 24.27
N SER A 68 -77.69 4.35 24.43
CA SER A 68 -79.05 4.54 24.96
C SER A 68 -80.12 4.14 23.92
N PRO A 69 -81.31 3.71 24.35
CA PRO A 69 -82.43 3.39 23.43
C PRO A 69 -82.90 4.58 22.58
N GLN A 70 -82.59 5.82 23.00
CA GLN A 70 -82.93 7.04 22.29
C GLN A 70 -81.91 7.41 21.21
N MET A 71 -80.78 6.70 21.11
CA MET A 71 -79.77 6.92 20.09
C MET A 71 -79.99 6.02 18.87
N SER A 72 -79.77 6.56 17.68
CA SER A 72 -79.79 5.81 16.42
C SER A 72 -78.57 6.17 15.59
N LEU A 73 -77.95 5.17 14.96
CA LEU A 73 -76.85 5.35 14.03
C LEU A 73 -77.40 5.28 12.60
N ILE A 74 -76.97 6.22 11.75
CA ILE A 74 -77.33 6.25 10.34
C ILE A 74 -76.05 6.37 9.53
N PHE A 75 -75.99 5.59 8.46
CA PHE A 75 -74.93 5.67 7.46
C PHE A 75 -75.54 6.21 6.17
N GLU A 76 -74.91 7.22 5.57
CA GLU A 76 -75.28 7.77 4.26
C GLU A 76 -74.18 7.47 3.22
N PRO A 77 -73.99 6.20 2.80
CA PRO A 77 -73.04 5.86 1.75
C PRO A 77 -73.64 6.03 0.35
N MET A 78 -72.76 6.13 -0.66
CA MET A 78 -73.17 6.07 -2.07
C MET A 78 -73.51 4.65 -2.50
N ASP A 79 -72.70 3.69 -2.05
CA ASP A 79 -72.80 2.27 -2.34
C ASP A 79 -72.23 1.47 -1.14
N LEU A 80 -72.47 0.16 -1.15
CA LEU A 80 -71.99 -0.76 -0.12
C LEU A 80 -71.15 -1.89 -0.75
N GLU A 81 -70.46 -1.62 -1.87
CA GLU A 81 -69.72 -2.65 -2.62
C GLU A 81 -68.66 -3.37 -1.78
N VAL A 82 -68.14 -2.69 -0.77
CA VAL A 82 -67.06 -3.16 0.11
C VAL A 82 -67.57 -3.77 1.43
N ALA A 83 -68.85 -3.59 1.77
CA ALA A 83 -69.39 -4.07 3.04
C ALA A 83 -69.67 -5.58 3.01
N SER A 84 -69.29 -6.30 4.07
CA SER A 84 -69.59 -7.73 4.17
C SER A 84 -71.09 -7.97 4.37
N PRO A 85 -71.67 -9.06 3.82
CA PRO A 85 -73.09 -9.39 4.03
C PRO A 85 -73.50 -9.48 5.51
N ALA A 86 -72.58 -9.87 6.39
CA ALA A 86 -72.78 -9.94 7.84
C ALA A 86 -72.95 -8.54 8.49
N THR A 87 -72.34 -7.51 7.89
CA THR A 87 -72.52 -6.11 8.32
C THR A 87 -73.85 -5.57 7.80
N VAL A 88 -74.16 -5.84 6.53
CA VAL A 88 -75.39 -5.38 5.88
C VAL A 88 -76.63 -5.98 6.55
N SER A 89 -76.59 -7.24 6.98
CA SER A 89 -77.72 -7.90 7.64
C SER A 89 -78.08 -7.35 9.02
N ARG A 90 -77.15 -6.65 9.68
CA ARG A 90 -77.34 -6.01 10.99
C ARG A 90 -77.99 -4.62 10.90
N CYS A 91 -78.06 -4.06 9.70
CA CYS A 91 -78.55 -2.71 9.47
C CYS A 91 -79.83 -2.72 8.63
N SER A 92 -80.77 -1.82 8.93
CA SER A 92 -81.93 -1.58 8.05
C SER A 92 -81.51 -0.73 6.86
N MET A 93 -81.71 -1.23 5.64
CA MET A 93 -81.33 -0.55 4.41
C MET A 93 -82.50 0.23 3.83
N ILE A 94 -82.27 1.51 3.54
CA ILE A 94 -83.21 2.37 2.81
C ILE A 94 -82.54 2.75 1.50
N TYR A 95 -82.99 2.16 0.40
CA TYR A 95 -82.50 2.51 -0.93
C TYR A 95 -83.26 3.72 -1.47
N MET A 96 -82.53 4.77 -1.87
CA MET A 96 -83.10 5.96 -2.50
C MET A 96 -82.75 5.98 -3.98
N GLU A 97 -83.76 5.95 -4.85
CA GLU A 97 -83.54 6.05 -6.28
C GLU A 97 -83.20 7.50 -6.68
N PRO A 98 -82.09 7.76 -7.40
CA PRO A 98 -81.63 9.12 -7.71
C PRO A 98 -82.65 10.00 -8.43
N HIS A 99 -83.53 9.42 -9.26
CA HIS A 99 -84.55 10.15 -10.01
C HIS A 99 -85.74 10.58 -9.12
N MET A 100 -85.92 9.93 -7.96
CA MET A 100 -86.92 10.31 -6.95
C MET A 100 -86.43 11.45 -6.05
N LEU A 101 -85.16 11.88 -6.19
CA LEU A 101 -84.54 12.94 -5.41
C LEU A 101 -84.37 14.20 -6.28
N GLY A 102 -84.82 15.35 -5.77
CA GLY A 102 -84.74 16.62 -6.48
C GLY A 102 -85.63 17.70 -5.88
N TRP A 103 -85.66 18.87 -6.50
CA TRP A 103 -86.51 19.97 -6.04
C TRP A 103 -88.02 19.67 -6.22
N ARG A 104 -88.36 18.82 -7.19
CA ARG A 104 -89.75 18.49 -7.56
C ARG A 104 -90.48 17.68 -6.47
N PRO A 105 -89.90 16.61 -5.89
CA PRO A 105 -90.44 15.96 -4.69
C PRO A 105 -90.64 16.91 -3.51
N LEU A 106 -89.69 17.80 -3.22
CA LEU A 106 -89.80 18.79 -2.13
C LEU A 106 -90.96 19.77 -2.38
N MET A 107 -91.10 20.25 -3.61
CA MET A 107 -92.22 21.09 -4.03
C MET A 107 -93.55 20.34 -3.88
N LEU A 108 -93.64 19.08 -4.31
CA LEU A 108 -94.84 18.26 -4.19
C LEU A 108 -95.22 18.01 -2.71
N SER A 109 -94.24 17.71 -1.86
CA SER A 109 -94.46 17.58 -0.41
C SER A 109 -94.95 18.90 0.19
N TRP A 110 -94.37 20.04 -0.18
CA TRP A 110 -94.83 21.35 0.28
C TRP A 110 -96.26 21.67 -0.20
N LEU A 111 -96.58 21.37 -1.45
CA LEU A 111 -97.94 21.51 -2.01
C LEU A 111 -98.99 20.68 -1.26
N ASN A 112 -98.58 19.56 -0.66
CA ASN A 112 -99.43 18.72 0.17
C ASN A 112 -99.63 19.26 1.60
N THR A 113 -98.75 20.17 2.06
CA THR A 113 -98.89 20.86 3.36
C THR A 113 -99.70 22.16 3.28
N LEU A 114 -100.08 22.60 2.07
CA LEU A 114 -100.85 23.83 1.89
C LEU A 114 -102.27 23.70 2.46
N PRO A 115 -102.85 24.79 3.02
CA PRO A 115 -104.20 24.78 3.57
C PRO A 115 -105.25 24.35 2.53
N THR A 116 -106.36 23.78 2.99
CA THR A 116 -107.46 23.28 2.14
C THR A 116 -108.15 24.36 1.31
N THR A 117 -107.87 25.64 1.57
CA THR A 117 -108.32 26.79 0.75
C THR A 117 -107.62 26.88 -0.61
N VAL A 118 -106.50 26.17 -0.80
CA VAL A 118 -105.76 26.12 -2.06
C VAL A 118 -106.29 24.98 -2.94
N ASN A 119 -107.25 25.31 -3.81
CA ASN A 119 -107.86 24.37 -4.76
C ASN A 119 -106.85 23.78 -5.77
N ALA A 120 -107.22 22.67 -6.41
CA ALA A 120 -106.38 21.95 -7.38
C ALA A 120 -105.82 22.84 -8.50
N THR A 121 -106.64 23.74 -9.05
CA THR A 121 -106.22 24.73 -10.07
C THR A 121 -105.12 25.67 -9.61
N HIS A 122 -105.11 26.05 -8.32
CA HIS A 122 -104.03 26.86 -7.76
C HIS A 122 -102.74 26.03 -7.61
N LYS A 123 -102.85 24.75 -7.21
CA LYS A 123 -101.69 23.85 -7.13
C LYS A 123 -101.07 23.60 -8.50
N ASP A 124 -101.89 23.39 -9.54
CA ASP A 124 -101.42 23.22 -10.91
C ASP A 124 -100.70 24.46 -11.44
N LEU A 125 -101.22 25.66 -11.14
CA LEU A 125 -100.56 26.92 -11.48
C LEU A 125 -99.21 27.07 -10.75
N ILE A 126 -99.15 26.73 -9.46
CA ILE A 126 -97.90 26.77 -8.68
C ILE A 126 -96.88 25.78 -9.25
N ILE A 127 -97.28 24.55 -9.59
CA ILE A 127 -96.42 23.55 -10.22
C ILE A 127 -95.86 24.10 -11.54
N ALA A 128 -96.71 24.65 -12.40
CA ALA A 128 -96.29 25.22 -13.68
C ALA A 128 -95.31 26.40 -13.50
N LEU A 129 -95.49 27.22 -12.47
CA LEU A 129 -94.56 28.32 -12.15
C LEU A 129 -93.20 27.80 -11.65
N PHE A 130 -93.19 26.78 -10.79
CA PHE A 130 -91.96 26.13 -10.33
C PHE A 130 -91.23 25.43 -11.48
N ASP A 131 -91.92 24.64 -12.31
CA ASP A 131 -91.35 23.97 -13.49
C ASP A 131 -90.76 24.99 -14.50
N ARG A 132 -91.37 26.19 -14.65
CA ARG A 132 -90.88 27.22 -15.58
C ARG A 132 -89.74 28.09 -15.03
N ILE A 133 -89.81 28.49 -13.76
CA ILE A 133 -88.93 29.53 -13.18
C ILE A 133 -87.77 28.92 -12.40
N LEU A 134 -87.98 27.78 -11.72
CA LEU A 134 -86.97 27.21 -10.84
C LEU A 134 -85.73 26.70 -11.60
N PRO A 135 -85.81 26.04 -12.77
CA PRO A 135 -84.61 25.63 -13.50
C PRO A 135 -83.73 26.82 -13.93
N PRO A 136 -84.27 27.91 -14.53
CA PRO A 136 -83.49 29.12 -14.81
C PRO A 136 -82.95 29.81 -13.54
N CYS A 137 -83.70 29.84 -12.43
CA CYS A 137 -83.23 30.43 -11.18
C CYS A 137 -82.13 29.59 -10.52
N LEU A 138 -82.22 28.25 -10.57
CA LEU A 138 -81.16 27.34 -10.10
C LEU A 138 -79.91 27.49 -10.97
N GLU A 139 -80.07 27.65 -12.28
CA GLU A 139 -78.97 27.94 -13.20
C GLU A 139 -78.35 29.32 -12.91
N PHE A 140 -79.16 30.35 -12.67
CA PHE A 140 -78.70 31.67 -12.25
C PHE A 140 -77.99 31.63 -10.90
N ILE A 141 -78.52 30.95 -9.88
CA ILE A 141 -77.86 30.79 -8.58
C ILE A 141 -76.56 29.98 -8.73
N ARG A 142 -76.50 28.99 -9.61
CA ARG A 142 -75.27 28.24 -9.93
C ARG A 142 -74.22 29.12 -10.63
N LYS A 143 -74.65 30.09 -11.46
CA LYS A 143 -73.80 31.03 -12.20
C LYS A 143 -73.40 32.30 -11.41
N ALA A 144 -74.27 32.82 -10.54
CA ALA A 144 -74.15 34.12 -9.88
C ALA A 144 -73.72 34.03 -8.41
N ALA A 145 -73.93 32.89 -7.73
CA ALA A 145 -73.41 32.70 -6.38
C ALA A 145 -71.91 32.36 -6.42
N LYS A 146 -71.15 32.86 -5.44
CA LYS A 146 -69.70 32.61 -5.28
C LYS A 146 -69.41 31.14 -4.93
N LYS A 147 -69.58 30.23 -5.90
CA LYS A 147 -69.47 28.77 -5.72
C LYS A 147 -68.07 28.23 -5.98
N PRO A 148 -67.71 27.10 -5.35
CA PRO A 148 -66.52 26.33 -5.69
C PRO A 148 -66.42 26.02 -7.19
N THR A 149 -65.22 26.09 -7.75
CA THR A 149 -64.95 25.82 -9.18
C THR A 149 -63.81 24.83 -9.32
N VAL A 150 -63.95 23.88 -10.25
CA VAL A 150 -62.90 22.93 -10.60
C VAL A 150 -62.54 23.06 -12.08
N VAL A 151 -61.25 23.18 -12.38
CA VAL A 151 -60.72 23.25 -13.74
C VAL A 151 -60.10 21.90 -14.12
N ILE A 152 -60.60 21.28 -15.18
CA ILE A 152 -60.21 19.94 -15.62
C ILE A 152 -59.56 20.04 -16.98
N GLY A 153 -58.39 19.43 -17.16
CA GLY A 153 -57.74 19.37 -18.48
C GLY A 153 -56.37 18.69 -18.47
N PRO A 154 -55.84 18.30 -19.63
CA PRO A 154 -54.55 17.59 -19.75
C PRO A 154 -53.36 18.33 -19.12
N THR A 155 -52.28 17.62 -18.79
CA THR A 155 -51.06 18.24 -18.25
C THR A 155 -50.48 19.23 -19.27
N GLY A 156 -50.03 20.41 -18.82
CA GLY A 156 -49.41 21.41 -19.71
C GLY A 156 -50.36 22.40 -20.39
N THR A 157 -51.68 22.35 -20.12
CA THR A 157 -52.67 23.31 -20.67
C THR A 157 -52.75 24.64 -19.92
N GLY A 158 -51.81 24.95 -19.03
CA GLY A 158 -51.76 26.22 -18.31
C GLY A 158 -52.76 26.40 -17.15
N LYS A 159 -53.51 25.35 -16.76
CA LYS A 159 -54.52 25.40 -15.66
C LYS A 159 -54.02 26.14 -14.41
N SER A 160 -52.91 25.69 -13.84
CA SER A 160 -52.34 26.26 -12.62
C SER A 160 -51.84 27.69 -12.85
N VAL A 161 -51.34 28.01 -14.06
CA VAL A 161 -50.88 29.36 -14.42
C VAL A 161 -52.06 30.34 -14.47
N TYR A 162 -53.16 29.98 -15.15
CA TYR A 162 -54.36 30.81 -15.23
C TYR A 162 -54.97 31.09 -13.85
N ILE A 163 -55.10 30.06 -13.02
CA ILE A 163 -55.68 30.21 -11.69
C ILE A 163 -54.74 31.01 -10.78
N THR A 164 -53.44 30.76 -10.83
CA THR A 164 -52.46 31.50 -10.03
C THR A 164 -52.39 32.97 -10.43
N ASP A 165 -52.40 33.29 -11.73
CA ASP A 165 -52.45 34.67 -12.21
C ASP A 165 -53.73 35.38 -11.75
N PHE A 166 -54.88 34.73 -11.89
CA PHE A 166 -56.16 35.26 -11.40
C PHE A 166 -56.11 35.57 -9.89
N LEU A 167 -55.62 34.63 -9.08
CA LEU A 167 -55.57 34.75 -7.62
C LEU A 167 -54.56 35.78 -7.13
N LEU A 168 -53.41 35.94 -7.81
CA LEU A 168 -52.33 36.83 -7.38
C LEU A 168 -52.43 38.25 -7.95
N ASN A 169 -52.87 38.39 -9.20
CA ASN A 169 -52.77 39.64 -9.95
C ASN A 169 -54.12 40.31 -10.19
N GLN A 170 -55.19 39.52 -10.39
CA GLN A 170 -56.49 40.05 -10.79
C GLN A 170 -57.48 40.19 -9.62
N LEU A 171 -57.25 39.46 -8.52
CA LEU A 171 -58.11 39.46 -7.35
C LEU A 171 -57.81 40.66 -6.42
N GLN A 172 -58.85 41.24 -5.82
CA GLN A 172 -58.72 42.35 -4.86
C GLN A 172 -58.01 41.89 -3.58
N LYS A 173 -56.73 42.26 -3.43
CA LYS A 173 -55.83 41.84 -2.33
C LYS A 173 -56.28 42.29 -0.93
N ASP A 174 -57.09 43.35 -0.86
CA ASP A 174 -57.64 43.87 0.39
C ASP A 174 -58.77 42.99 0.93
N VAL A 175 -59.54 42.36 0.03
CA VAL A 175 -60.71 41.53 0.37
C VAL A 175 -60.38 40.05 0.36
N TYR A 176 -59.52 39.58 -0.54
CA TYR A 176 -59.24 38.16 -0.72
C TYR A 176 -57.78 37.81 -0.47
N SER A 177 -57.56 36.64 0.14
CA SER A 177 -56.25 36.05 0.40
C SER A 177 -56.17 34.64 -0.20
N PRO A 178 -55.25 34.35 -1.13
CA PRO A 178 -55.12 33.02 -1.69
C PRO A 178 -54.29 32.09 -0.79
N LEU A 179 -54.62 30.79 -0.81
CA LEU A 179 -53.86 29.70 -0.20
C LEU A 179 -53.65 28.60 -1.26
N PHE A 180 -52.40 28.27 -1.58
CA PHE A 180 -52.05 27.26 -2.58
C PHE A 180 -51.71 25.94 -1.90
N ILE A 181 -52.33 24.84 -2.35
CA ILE A 181 -52.09 23.47 -1.88
C ILE A 181 -51.92 22.59 -3.09
N ASN A 182 -50.88 21.76 -3.12
CA ASN A 182 -50.69 20.77 -4.18
C ASN A 182 -50.86 19.39 -3.58
N PHE A 183 -51.75 18.59 -4.16
CA PHE A 183 -51.91 17.21 -3.74
C PHE A 183 -50.88 16.31 -4.42
N SER A 184 -50.48 15.29 -3.68
CA SER A 184 -49.58 14.21 -4.09
C SER A 184 -50.16 12.88 -3.63
N ALA A 185 -49.62 11.77 -4.15
CA ALA A 185 -50.06 10.43 -3.75
C ALA A 185 -49.96 10.17 -2.22
N GLN A 186 -49.07 10.86 -1.51
CA GLN A 186 -48.88 10.72 -0.06
C GLN A 186 -49.58 11.79 0.77
N THR A 187 -50.29 12.73 0.14
CA THR A 187 -51.00 13.77 0.88
C THR A 187 -52.07 13.12 1.75
N THR A 188 -51.99 13.34 3.06
CA THR A 188 -52.99 12.83 4.00
C THR A 188 -54.01 13.90 4.35
N ALA A 189 -55.20 13.50 4.79
CA ALA A 189 -56.19 14.46 5.24
C ALA A 189 -55.66 15.31 6.42
N ALA A 190 -54.71 14.79 7.22
CA ALA A 190 -54.21 15.47 8.43
C ALA A 190 -53.36 16.64 8.01
N GLN A 191 -52.50 16.40 7.02
CA GLN A 191 -51.70 17.43 6.39
C GLN A 191 -52.60 18.50 5.78
N THR A 192 -53.64 18.11 5.01
CA THR A 192 -54.58 19.06 4.41
C THR A 192 -55.28 19.91 5.47
N GLN A 193 -55.82 19.30 6.53
CA GLN A 193 -56.47 20.00 7.63
C GLN A 193 -55.51 20.97 8.33
N ASN A 194 -54.30 20.51 8.67
CA ASN A 194 -53.29 21.33 9.34
C ASN A 194 -52.82 22.50 8.47
N ILE A 195 -52.62 22.29 7.16
CA ILE A 195 -52.22 23.36 6.23
C ILE A 195 -53.28 24.46 6.20
N ILE A 196 -54.56 24.10 6.07
CA ILE A 196 -55.65 25.09 6.01
C ILE A 196 -55.82 25.78 7.37
N LEU A 197 -55.91 25.03 8.47
CA LEU A 197 -56.08 25.60 9.81
C LEU A 197 -54.91 26.50 10.22
N SER A 198 -53.68 26.20 9.81
CA SER A 198 -52.50 27.04 10.12
C SER A 198 -52.57 28.46 9.55
N LYS A 199 -53.46 28.68 8.58
CA LYS A 199 -53.68 29.97 7.90
C LYS A 199 -54.92 30.71 8.38
N LEU A 200 -55.70 30.11 9.29
CA LEU A 200 -56.92 30.69 9.81
C LEU A 200 -56.72 31.16 11.24
N ASP A 201 -57.31 32.31 11.55
CA ASP A 201 -57.37 32.84 12.90
C ASP A 201 -58.55 32.22 13.65
N LYS A 202 -58.31 31.90 14.92
CA LYS A 202 -59.36 31.49 15.84
C LYS A 202 -60.15 32.72 16.27
N ARG A 203 -61.35 32.91 15.72
CA ARG A 203 -62.22 34.07 16.03
C ARG A 203 -62.90 33.92 17.39
N ARG A 204 -63.49 32.75 17.63
CA ARG A 204 -64.19 32.37 18.88
C ARG A 204 -64.06 30.86 19.09
N LYS A 205 -64.48 30.33 20.25
CA LYS A 205 -64.40 28.88 20.54
C LYS A 205 -65.08 28.09 19.41
N GLY A 206 -64.33 27.22 18.73
CA GLY A 206 -64.81 26.39 17.63
C GLY A 206 -65.09 27.12 16.30
N VAL A 207 -64.67 28.37 16.09
CA VAL A 207 -64.88 29.09 14.81
C VAL A 207 -63.58 29.68 14.28
N PHE A 208 -63.23 29.28 13.08
CA PHE A 208 -61.99 29.62 12.40
C PHE A 208 -62.29 30.30 11.06
N GLY A 209 -61.53 31.34 10.75
CA GLY A 209 -61.63 32.07 9.50
C GLY A 209 -60.40 32.91 9.25
N PRO A 210 -60.22 33.47 8.04
CA PRO A 210 -59.17 34.46 7.79
C PRO A 210 -59.32 35.70 8.70
N PRO A 211 -58.27 36.55 8.76
CA PRO A 211 -58.32 37.83 9.46
C PRO A 211 -59.62 38.59 9.18
N LEU A 212 -60.17 39.24 10.20
CA LEU A 212 -61.47 39.94 10.12
C LEU A 212 -61.52 40.90 8.93
N GLY A 213 -62.57 40.79 8.11
CA GLY A 213 -62.76 41.58 6.89
C GLY A 213 -62.19 40.95 5.62
N LYS A 214 -61.32 39.93 5.71
CA LYS A 214 -60.80 39.19 4.56
C LYS A 214 -61.58 37.90 4.30
N LYS A 215 -61.50 37.40 3.07
CA LYS A 215 -61.96 36.08 2.62
C LYS A 215 -60.78 35.28 2.10
N MET A 216 -60.74 33.99 2.38
CA MET A 216 -59.67 33.12 1.90
C MET A 216 -60.13 32.30 0.70
N VAL A 217 -59.29 32.18 -0.32
CA VAL A 217 -59.51 31.28 -1.45
C VAL A 217 -58.46 30.19 -1.42
N VAL A 218 -58.87 28.96 -1.10
CA VAL A 218 -58.02 27.77 -1.08
C VAL A 218 -57.98 27.18 -2.48
N PHE A 219 -56.85 27.29 -3.15
CA PHE A 219 -56.59 26.62 -4.41
C PHE A 219 -55.90 25.27 -4.15
N VAL A 220 -56.54 24.19 -4.62
CA VAL A 220 -55.98 22.83 -4.58
C VAL A 220 -55.64 22.38 -6.00
N ASP A 221 -54.35 22.22 -6.29
CA ASP A 221 -53.88 21.66 -7.55
C ASP A 221 -53.80 20.12 -7.46
N ASP A 222 -53.98 19.47 -8.60
CA ASP A 222 -53.94 18.02 -8.75
C ASP A 222 -54.82 17.25 -7.72
N VAL A 223 -56.07 17.69 -7.52
CA VAL A 223 -57.00 17.14 -6.50
C VAL A 223 -57.17 15.63 -6.54
N ASN A 224 -56.97 15.02 -7.71
CA ASN A 224 -57.13 13.59 -7.94
C ASN A 224 -55.84 12.76 -7.84
N MET A 225 -54.78 13.34 -7.32
CA MET A 225 -53.51 12.66 -7.04
C MET A 225 -53.45 11.82 -5.75
N PRO A 226 -54.16 12.13 -4.64
CA PRO A 226 -54.06 11.35 -3.42
C PRO A 226 -54.31 9.86 -3.66
N ALA A 227 -53.51 9.01 -3.02
CA ALA A 227 -53.68 7.57 -3.14
C ALA A 227 -55.06 7.14 -2.62
N MET A 228 -55.67 6.23 -3.37
CA MET A 228 -56.84 5.51 -2.88
C MET A 228 -56.41 4.54 -1.79
N GLU A 229 -57.20 4.45 -0.73
CA GLU A 229 -57.07 3.37 0.25
C GLU A 229 -57.51 2.03 -0.35
N VAL A 230 -57.33 0.94 0.39
CA VAL A 230 -57.64 -0.44 -0.05
C VAL A 230 -59.05 -0.56 -0.65
N TYR A 231 -59.98 0.26 -0.15
CA TYR A 231 -61.38 0.24 -0.50
C TYR A 231 -61.83 1.45 -1.35
N GLY A 232 -60.89 2.15 -1.99
CA GLY A 232 -61.18 3.16 -3.02
C GLY A 232 -61.41 4.58 -2.52
N ALA A 233 -61.56 4.80 -1.21
CA ALA A 233 -61.71 6.14 -0.65
C ALA A 233 -60.42 6.97 -0.77
N GLN A 234 -60.57 8.29 -0.96
CA GLN A 234 -59.46 9.26 -0.94
C GLN A 234 -59.65 10.19 0.26
N PRO A 235 -59.02 9.91 1.43
CA PRO A 235 -59.27 10.66 2.65
C PRO A 235 -59.12 12.18 2.53
N PRO A 236 -58.10 12.75 1.83
CA PRO A 236 -57.99 14.20 1.68
C PRO A 236 -59.18 14.82 0.91
N VAL A 237 -59.71 14.10 -0.07
CA VAL A 237 -60.86 14.54 -0.87
C VAL A 237 -62.14 14.46 -0.04
N GLU A 238 -62.31 13.38 0.72
CA GLU A 238 -63.46 13.22 1.62
C GLU A 238 -63.48 14.25 2.76
N LEU A 239 -62.31 14.66 3.28
CA LEU A 239 -62.20 15.77 4.22
C LEU A 239 -62.67 17.10 3.63
N LEU A 240 -62.29 17.39 2.37
CA LEU A 240 -62.75 18.59 1.67
C LEU A 240 -64.24 18.50 1.37
N ARG A 241 -64.76 17.32 1.04
CA ARG A 241 -66.20 17.09 0.87
C ARG A 241 -66.96 17.38 2.16
N GLN A 242 -66.49 16.87 3.30
CA GLN A 242 -67.10 17.12 4.60
C GLN A 242 -67.21 18.63 4.90
N TRP A 243 -66.16 19.39 4.59
CA TRP A 243 -66.20 20.85 4.72
C TRP A 243 -67.28 21.48 3.83
N LEU A 244 -67.40 21.05 2.57
CA LEU A 244 -68.38 21.59 1.62
C LEU A 244 -69.83 21.21 1.96
N ASP A 245 -70.04 20.04 2.56
CA ASP A 245 -71.35 19.56 2.98
C ASP A 245 -71.84 20.19 4.28
N HIS A 246 -70.95 20.28 5.29
CA HIS A 246 -71.35 20.62 6.66
C HIS A 246 -70.77 21.95 7.17
N TRP A 247 -69.89 22.61 6.41
CA TRP A 247 -69.19 23.84 6.81
C TRP A 247 -68.38 23.69 8.12
N ASN A 248 -68.05 22.45 8.48
CA ASN A 248 -67.33 22.12 9.69
C ASN A 248 -66.30 21.01 9.47
N TRP A 249 -65.35 20.96 10.40
CA TRP A 249 -64.45 19.85 10.66
C TRP A 249 -64.53 19.47 12.12
N TYR A 250 -63.79 18.41 12.47
CA TYR A 250 -63.57 18.04 13.85
C TYR A 250 -62.09 18.13 14.18
N ASP A 251 -61.77 18.59 15.39
CA ASP A 251 -60.40 18.59 15.88
C ASP A 251 -59.89 17.16 16.04
N MET A 252 -58.66 16.90 15.61
CA MET A 252 -58.07 15.56 15.65
C MET A 252 -57.71 15.08 17.07
N LYS A 253 -57.64 15.97 18.07
CA LYS A 253 -57.25 15.66 19.45
C LYS A 253 -58.46 15.43 20.35
N ASP A 254 -59.41 16.35 20.35
CA ASP A 254 -60.54 16.35 21.28
C ASP A 254 -61.90 16.13 20.60
N CYS A 255 -61.92 15.92 19.27
CA CYS A 255 -63.13 15.73 18.47
C CYS A 255 -64.14 16.90 18.54
N SER A 256 -63.70 18.08 18.99
CA SER A 256 -64.57 19.26 19.05
C SER A 256 -64.88 19.78 17.65
N MET A 257 -66.07 20.37 17.47
CA MET A 257 -66.50 20.90 16.19
C MET A 257 -65.77 22.21 15.86
N ILE A 258 -65.22 22.27 14.65
CA ILE A 258 -64.52 23.41 14.06
C ILE A 258 -65.36 23.94 12.91
N ASN A 259 -65.98 25.11 13.08
CA ASN A 259 -66.73 25.78 12.02
C ASN A 259 -65.80 26.68 11.19
N LEU A 260 -65.85 26.53 9.87
CA LEU A 260 -65.03 27.27 8.92
C LEU A 260 -65.86 28.37 8.26
N VAL A 261 -65.43 29.64 8.41
CA VAL A 261 -66.16 30.80 7.88
C VAL A 261 -65.28 31.68 6.99
N ASP A 262 -65.88 32.32 5.98
CA ASP A 262 -65.22 33.21 5.02
C ASP A 262 -64.12 32.55 4.15
N ILE A 263 -64.28 31.26 3.86
CA ILE A 263 -63.35 30.48 3.02
C ILE A 263 -64.07 29.98 1.76
N GLN A 264 -63.37 29.96 0.64
CA GLN A 264 -63.81 29.42 -0.65
C GLN A 264 -62.77 28.44 -1.18
N ILE A 265 -63.17 27.53 -2.06
CA ILE A 265 -62.25 26.55 -2.67
C ILE A 265 -62.28 26.64 -4.21
N MET A 266 -61.10 26.56 -4.80
CA MET A 266 -60.89 26.38 -6.24
C MET A 266 -59.99 25.16 -6.44
N CYS A 267 -60.26 24.39 -7.48
CA CYS A 267 -59.56 23.14 -7.71
C CYS A 267 -59.05 23.05 -9.15
N ALA A 268 -57.94 22.35 -9.36
CA ALA A 268 -57.52 21.90 -10.69
C ALA A 268 -57.18 20.41 -10.66
N MET A 269 -57.46 19.71 -11.76
CA MET A 269 -57.08 18.31 -11.92
C MET A 269 -56.86 17.92 -13.38
N GLY A 270 -56.04 16.88 -13.59
CA GLY A 270 -55.93 16.19 -14.88
C GLY A 270 -57.03 15.16 -15.08
N PRO A 271 -57.28 14.70 -16.32
CA PRO A 271 -58.15 13.55 -16.55
C PRO A 271 -57.62 12.31 -15.81
N PRO A 272 -58.51 11.38 -15.38
CA PRO A 272 -58.09 10.16 -14.71
C PRO A 272 -57.21 9.30 -15.64
N GLY A 273 -56.15 8.70 -15.09
CA GLY A 273 -55.14 7.95 -15.85
C GLY A 273 -53.69 8.32 -15.47
N GLY A 274 -52.73 7.43 -15.77
CA GLY A 274 -51.29 7.70 -15.59
C GLY A 274 -50.83 7.94 -14.15
N GLY A 275 -51.59 7.51 -13.14
CA GLY A 275 -51.33 7.75 -11.72
C GLY A 275 -52.36 8.67 -11.04
N ARG A 276 -53.22 9.33 -11.83
CA ARG A 276 -54.36 10.13 -11.35
C ARG A 276 -55.60 9.27 -11.18
N ASN A 277 -56.27 9.42 -10.04
CA ASN A 277 -57.45 8.66 -9.66
C ASN A 277 -58.74 9.33 -10.15
N ALA A 278 -59.85 8.59 -10.14
CA ALA A 278 -61.17 9.19 -10.32
C ALA A 278 -61.60 9.87 -9.01
N VAL A 279 -62.26 11.02 -9.10
CA VAL A 279 -62.80 11.74 -7.93
C VAL A 279 -64.26 11.37 -7.75
N THR A 280 -64.72 11.24 -6.50
CA THR A 280 -66.09 10.81 -6.20
C THR A 280 -67.12 11.81 -6.75
N PRO A 281 -68.22 11.35 -7.38
CA PRO A 281 -69.29 12.23 -7.86
C PRO A 281 -69.90 13.08 -6.74
N ARG A 282 -69.90 12.57 -5.51
CA ARG A 282 -70.33 13.29 -4.30
C ARG A 282 -69.50 14.53 -4.02
N PHE A 283 -68.19 14.50 -4.28
CA PHE A 283 -67.36 15.70 -4.17
C PHE A 283 -67.62 16.66 -5.33
N LEU A 284 -67.70 16.14 -6.56
CA LEU A 284 -67.88 16.96 -7.76
C LEU A 284 -69.22 17.73 -7.79
N ARG A 285 -70.27 17.26 -7.11
CA ARG A 285 -71.58 17.93 -7.03
C ARG A 285 -71.52 19.37 -6.48
N HIS A 286 -70.48 19.71 -5.73
CA HIS A 286 -70.29 21.02 -5.13
C HIS A 286 -69.66 22.05 -6.08
N PHE A 287 -69.06 21.60 -7.18
CA PHE A 287 -68.24 22.44 -8.05
C PHE A 287 -68.93 22.77 -9.37
N ASN A 288 -68.68 23.99 -9.86
CA ASN A 288 -68.83 24.30 -11.28
C ASN A 288 -67.60 23.75 -12.02
N MET A 289 -67.82 22.87 -13.00
CA MET A 289 -66.74 22.26 -13.79
C MET A 289 -66.43 23.11 -15.02
N ILE A 290 -65.16 23.50 -15.17
CA ILE A 290 -64.62 24.17 -16.35
C ILE A 290 -63.62 23.23 -17.01
N THR A 291 -63.86 22.86 -18.26
CA THR A 291 -62.96 21.96 -19.01
C THR A 291 -62.07 22.76 -19.95
N ILE A 292 -60.76 22.52 -19.88
CA ILE A 292 -59.76 23.06 -20.80
C ILE A 292 -59.26 21.91 -21.67
N ASN A 293 -59.57 22.00 -22.97
CA ASN A 293 -59.10 21.05 -23.97
C ASN A 293 -57.64 21.34 -24.35
N ASP A 294 -57.01 20.39 -25.03
CA ASP A 294 -55.71 20.62 -25.63
C ASP A 294 -55.75 21.76 -26.64
N PHE A 295 -54.68 22.57 -26.66
CA PHE A 295 -54.55 23.68 -27.59
C PHE A 295 -54.36 23.16 -29.02
N ASP A 296 -55.07 23.77 -29.96
CA ASP A 296 -54.86 23.56 -31.39
C ASP A 296 -53.52 24.17 -31.84
N GLU A 297 -53.01 23.71 -32.98
CA GLU A 297 -51.71 24.14 -33.52
C GLU A 297 -51.63 25.65 -33.71
N LYS A 298 -52.74 26.32 -34.06
CA LYS A 298 -52.77 27.78 -34.26
C LYS A 298 -52.62 28.53 -32.94
N THR A 299 -53.28 28.08 -31.88
CA THR A 299 -53.13 28.66 -30.54
C THR A 299 -51.72 28.41 -30.00
N MET A 300 -51.19 27.20 -30.16
CA MET A 300 -49.80 26.88 -29.80
C MET A 300 -48.82 27.79 -30.54
N TYR A 301 -48.96 27.92 -31.86
CA TYR A 301 -48.11 28.81 -32.66
C TYR A 301 -48.16 30.24 -32.15
N THR A 302 -49.36 30.75 -31.84
CA THR A 302 -49.55 32.12 -31.34
C THR A 302 -48.88 32.33 -29.99
N ILE A 303 -49.03 31.40 -29.05
CA ILE A 303 -48.43 31.51 -27.71
C ILE A 303 -46.91 31.49 -27.80
N PHE A 304 -46.34 30.47 -28.45
CA PHE A 304 -44.89 30.28 -28.47
C PHE A 304 -44.17 31.28 -29.39
N SER A 305 -44.79 31.71 -30.49
CA SER A 305 -44.22 32.79 -31.31
C SER A 305 -44.10 34.08 -30.51
N ARG A 306 -45.11 34.47 -29.73
CA ARG A 306 -45.05 35.67 -28.89
C ARG A 306 -43.95 35.59 -27.83
N ILE A 307 -43.74 34.42 -27.23
CA ILE A 307 -42.68 34.21 -26.22
C ILE A 307 -41.29 34.33 -26.86
N ILE A 308 -41.07 33.66 -27.99
CA ILE A 308 -39.78 33.67 -28.69
C ILE A 308 -39.49 35.05 -29.30
N ASP A 309 -40.50 35.72 -29.87
CA ASP A 309 -40.39 37.09 -30.34
C ASP A 309 -40.05 38.04 -29.20
N TRP A 310 -40.72 37.93 -28.05
CA TRP A 310 -40.40 38.74 -26.87
C TRP A 310 -38.96 38.51 -26.39
N HIS A 311 -38.48 37.25 -26.41
CA HIS A 311 -37.10 36.91 -26.05
C HIS A 311 -36.08 37.58 -26.98
N PHE A 312 -36.25 37.42 -28.30
CA PHE A 312 -35.32 37.98 -29.28
C PHE A 312 -35.41 39.51 -29.39
N THR A 313 -36.59 40.11 -29.19
CA THR A 313 -36.77 41.56 -29.42
C THR A 313 -36.68 42.40 -28.16
N ILE A 314 -37.34 41.99 -27.06
CA ILE A 314 -37.53 42.82 -25.86
C ILE A 314 -36.54 42.44 -24.76
N ARG A 315 -36.31 41.14 -24.53
CA ARG A 315 -35.50 40.68 -23.39
C ARG A 315 -34.00 40.92 -23.57
N PHE A 316 -33.44 40.49 -24.70
CA PHE A 316 -31.99 40.57 -24.97
C PHE A 316 -31.63 41.28 -26.28
N SER A 317 -32.62 41.77 -27.04
CA SER A 317 -32.43 42.56 -28.27
C SER A 317 -31.43 41.95 -29.26
N PHE A 318 -31.68 40.72 -29.69
CA PHE A 318 -30.91 40.03 -30.74
C PHE A 318 -30.97 40.78 -32.08
N PRO A 319 -29.97 40.59 -32.96
CA PRO A 319 -29.99 41.16 -34.31
C PRO A 319 -31.24 40.76 -35.11
N LYS A 320 -31.69 41.63 -36.02
CA LYS A 320 -32.93 41.42 -36.81
C LYS A 320 -32.97 40.10 -37.61
N GLN A 321 -31.81 39.51 -37.90
CA GLN A 321 -31.68 38.23 -38.60
C GLN A 321 -32.32 37.06 -37.81
N PHE A 322 -32.41 37.17 -36.48
CA PHE A 322 -32.98 36.14 -35.61
C PHE A 322 -34.52 36.15 -35.58
N ALA A 323 -35.18 37.23 -36.04
CA ALA A 323 -36.65 37.31 -36.07
C ALA A 323 -37.29 36.25 -37.00
N ALA A 324 -36.58 35.84 -38.06
CA ALA A 324 -37.04 34.78 -38.95
C ALA A 324 -37.05 33.39 -38.27
N LEU A 325 -36.22 33.20 -37.24
CA LEU A 325 -36.11 31.94 -36.50
C LEU A 325 -37.38 31.66 -35.67
N THR A 326 -38.10 32.68 -35.23
CA THR A 326 -39.33 32.48 -34.44
C THR A 326 -40.32 31.58 -35.17
N SER A 327 -40.60 31.87 -36.44
CA SER A 327 -41.54 31.07 -37.23
C SER A 327 -41.01 29.66 -37.50
N GLN A 328 -39.70 29.52 -37.72
CA GLN A 328 -39.04 28.24 -38.00
C GLN A 328 -39.07 27.32 -36.77
N ILE A 329 -38.59 27.80 -35.61
CA ILE A 329 -38.52 27.04 -34.35
C ILE A 329 -39.92 26.58 -33.91
N VAL A 330 -40.92 27.46 -33.97
CA VAL A 330 -42.27 27.13 -33.50
C VAL A 330 -42.94 26.12 -34.42
N LYS A 331 -42.82 26.25 -35.75
CA LYS A 331 -43.38 25.25 -36.69
C LYS A 331 -42.68 23.90 -36.55
N SER A 332 -41.35 23.89 -36.48
CA SER A 332 -40.57 22.67 -36.27
C SER A 332 -40.93 21.96 -34.97
N SER A 333 -41.07 22.71 -33.88
CA SER A 333 -41.42 22.14 -32.56
C SER A 333 -42.86 21.58 -32.52
N VAL A 334 -43.81 22.22 -33.20
CA VAL A 334 -45.19 21.71 -33.33
C VAL A 334 -45.22 20.41 -34.15
N SER A 335 -44.45 20.35 -35.25
CA SER A 335 -44.32 19.16 -36.09
C SER A 335 -43.75 17.96 -35.31
N VAL A 336 -42.68 18.17 -34.53
CA VAL A 336 -42.08 17.14 -33.66
C VAL A 336 -43.10 16.64 -32.62
N ARG A 337 -43.90 17.54 -32.01
CA ARG A 337 -44.95 17.17 -31.05
C ARG A 337 -46.05 16.30 -31.67
N GLY A 338 -46.42 16.52 -32.93
CA GLY A 338 -47.50 15.77 -33.60
C GLY A 338 -47.30 14.25 -33.61
N SER A 339 -46.06 13.80 -33.41
CA SER A 339 -45.69 12.39 -33.34
C SER A 339 -45.70 11.75 -31.95
N HIS A 340 -45.72 12.54 -30.86
CA HIS A 340 -45.63 12.05 -29.46
C HIS A 340 -46.55 12.86 -28.52
N GLN A 341 -47.40 12.18 -27.74
CA GLN A 341 -48.41 12.79 -26.83
C GLN A 341 -47.82 13.43 -25.54
N GLU A 342 -46.74 14.21 -25.63
CA GLU A 342 -46.15 14.91 -24.48
C GLU A 342 -46.10 16.45 -24.65
N PRO A 343 -46.06 17.23 -23.55
CA PRO A 343 -46.20 18.69 -23.60
C PRO A 343 -44.98 19.41 -24.19
N ALA A 344 -45.20 20.14 -25.29
CA ALA A 344 -44.20 20.89 -26.05
C ALA A 344 -43.54 22.08 -25.32
N THR A 345 -43.91 22.38 -24.07
CA THR A 345 -43.41 23.55 -23.33
C THR A 345 -41.91 23.53 -23.02
N ASN A 346 -41.26 22.36 -23.00
CA ASN A 346 -39.89 22.23 -22.53
C ASN A 346 -38.83 22.52 -23.61
N SER A 347 -39.09 22.24 -24.89
CA SER A 347 -38.13 22.44 -25.99
C SER A 347 -37.82 23.92 -26.29
N TYR A 348 -38.69 24.84 -25.84
CA TYR A 348 -38.49 26.29 -26.01
C TYR A 348 -37.71 26.92 -24.85
N LYS A 349 -37.65 26.27 -23.68
CA LYS A 349 -37.01 26.85 -22.49
C LYS A 349 -35.52 27.06 -22.67
N GLY A 350 -34.79 26.08 -23.20
CA GLY A 350 -33.35 26.23 -23.45
C GLY A 350 -33.04 27.30 -24.50
N VAL A 351 -33.87 27.42 -25.53
CA VAL A 351 -33.76 28.52 -26.52
C VAL A 351 -33.94 29.89 -25.85
N CYS A 352 -34.88 30.02 -24.92
CA CYS A 352 -35.12 31.25 -24.15
C CYS A 352 -34.03 31.58 -23.10
N LEU A 353 -32.98 30.76 -22.96
CA LEU A 353 -31.80 31.05 -22.15
C LEU A 353 -30.62 31.58 -23.00
N SER A 354 -30.73 31.47 -24.33
CA SER A 354 -29.70 31.98 -25.24
C SER A 354 -29.48 33.49 -25.05
N ARG A 355 -28.21 33.89 -25.16
CA ARG A 355 -27.80 35.29 -25.09
C ARG A 355 -27.09 35.73 -26.38
N PRO A 356 -27.21 37.01 -26.78
CA PRO A 356 -26.60 37.51 -28.01
C PRO A 356 -25.06 37.42 -27.99
N GLU A 357 -24.43 37.47 -26.82
CA GLU A 357 -22.97 37.34 -26.69
C GLU A 357 -22.46 35.93 -27.02
N THR A 358 -23.30 34.91 -26.78
CA THR A 358 -22.95 33.48 -26.96
C THR A 358 -23.44 32.90 -28.29
N ALA A 359 -24.40 33.56 -28.94
CA ALA A 359 -25.02 33.11 -30.19
C ALA A 359 -24.81 34.16 -31.29
N ALA A 360 -23.61 34.16 -31.87
CA ALA A 360 -23.22 35.12 -32.91
C ALA A 360 -24.00 34.93 -34.23
N GLU A 361 -24.44 33.71 -34.52
CA GLU A 361 -25.12 33.35 -35.77
C GLU A 361 -26.47 32.64 -35.54
N PRO A 362 -27.44 32.79 -36.46
CA PRO A 362 -28.70 32.05 -36.43
C PRO A 362 -28.53 30.51 -36.42
N SER A 363 -27.46 30.01 -37.05
CA SER A 363 -27.07 28.59 -37.10
C SER A 363 -26.91 27.99 -35.69
N VAL A 364 -26.34 28.76 -34.75
CA VAL A 364 -26.13 28.34 -33.35
C VAL A 364 -27.45 28.10 -32.63
N ILE A 365 -28.46 28.96 -32.86
CA ILE A 365 -29.79 28.78 -32.26
C ILE A 365 -30.51 27.56 -32.83
N LYS A 366 -30.32 27.26 -34.12
CA LYS A 366 -30.85 26.04 -34.73
C LYS A 366 -30.22 24.78 -34.14
N ARG A 367 -28.90 24.79 -33.90
CA ARG A 367 -28.19 23.71 -33.19
C ARG A 367 -28.65 23.56 -31.75
N LEU A 368 -28.84 24.68 -31.03
CA LEU A 368 -29.38 24.68 -29.66
C LEU A 368 -30.79 24.10 -29.61
N TRP A 369 -31.63 24.41 -30.60
CA TRP A 369 -32.97 23.82 -30.69
C TRP A 369 -32.91 22.30 -30.88
N VAL A 370 -32.02 21.78 -31.73
CA VAL A 370 -31.81 20.32 -31.87
C VAL A 370 -31.36 19.70 -30.55
N HIS A 371 -30.39 20.31 -29.87
CA HIS A 371 -29.96 19.84 -28.56
C HIS A 371 -31.11 19.76 -27.56
N GLU A 372 -31.97 20.80 -27.50
CA GLU A 372 -33.14 20.79 -26.61
C GLU A 372 -34.18 19.75 -27.01
N VAL A 373 -34.38 19.48 -28.31
CA VAL A 373 -35.26 18.39 -28.76
C VAL A 373 -34.69 17.03 -28.37
N LEU A 374 -33.38 16.81 -28.53
CA LEU A 374 -32.74 15.57 -28.09
C LEU A 374 -32.85 15.40 -26.56
N ARG A 375 -32.54 16.44 -25.80
CA ARG A 375 -32.64 16.42 -24.33
C ARG A 375 -34.07 16.17 -23.81
N VAL A 376 -35.08 16.70 -24.50
CA VAL A 376 -36.49 16.55 -24.08
C VAL A 376 -37.07 15.21 -24.52
N TYR A 377 -36.76 14.75 -25.74
CA TYR A 377 -37.38 13.57 -26.33
C TYR A 377 -36.41 12.39 -26.44
N TYR A 378 -35.25 12.55 -27.09
CA TYR A 378 -34.27 11.49 -27.36
C TYR A 378 -33.78 10.81 -26.07
N ASP A 379 -33.41 11.60 -25.06
CA ASP A 379 -32.90 11.11 -23.77
C ASP A 379 -33.94 10.30 -22.96
N ARG A 380 -35.23 10.43 -23.29
CA ARG A 380 -36.33 9.66 -22.69
C ARG A 380 -36.58 8.32 -23.40
N LEU A 381 -36.12 8.17 -24.64
CA LEU A 381 -36.34 6.97 -25.43
C LEU A 381 -35.45 5.85 -24.92
N VAL A 382 -36.02 4.64 -24.81
CA VAL A 382 -35.33 3.47 -24.26
C VAL A 382 -34.70 2.64 -25.38
N TYR A 383 -35.38 2.47 -26.51
CA TYR A 383 -34.96 1.62 -27.62
C TYR A 383 -34.21 2.40 -28.70
N ASP A 384 -33.20 1.77 -29.30
CA ASP A 384 -32.41 2.37 -30.38
C ASP A 384 -33.26 2.69 -31.61
N ASN A 385 -34.21 1.81 -31.97
CA ASN A 385 -35.09 2.03 -33.12
C ASN A 385 -35.90 3.34 -33.02
N ASP A 386 -36.39 3.66 -31.81
CA ASP A 386 -37.17 4.89 -31.57
C ASP A 386 -36.27 6.13 -31.69
N ARG A 387 -35.02 6.00 -31.22
CA ARG A 387 -33.99 7.05 -31.30
C ARG A 387 -33.58 7.32 -32.75
N SER A 388 -33.33 6.28 -33.54
CA SER A 388 -33.07 6.39 -34.98
C SER A 388 -34.22 7.01 -35.73
N TRP A 389 -35.44 6.64 -35.37
CA TRP A 389 -36.63 7.24 -35.94
C TRP A 389 -36.71 8.74 -35.62
N LEU A 390 -36.42 9.16 -34.39
CA LEU A 390 -36.47 10.57 -34.00
C LEU A 390 -35.43 11.41 -34.76
N VAL A 391 -34.20 10.91 -34.90
CA VAL A 391 -33.17 11.63 -35.67
C VAL A 391 -33.53 11.69 -37.16
N SER A 392 -34.06 10.62 -37.73
CA SER A 392 -34.58 10.62 -39.11
C SER A 392 -35.72 11.63 -39.27
N HIS A 393 -36.62 11.73 -38.29
CA HIS A 393 -37.70 12.71 -38.29
C HIS A 393 -37.18 14.15 -38.18
N LEU A 394 -36.16 14.39 -37.35
CA LEU A 394 -35.50 15.69 -37.23
C LEU A 394 -34.87 16.15 -38.56
N GLN A 395 -34.29 15.23 -39.34
CA GLN A 395 -33.74 15.54 -40.66
C GLN A 395 -34.84 16.06 -41.62
N VAL A 396 -36.01 15.39 -41.62
CA VAL A 396 -37.18 15.83 -42.42
C VAL A 396 -37.67 17.21 -41.96
N VAL A 397 -37.82 17.42 -40.64
CA VAL A 397 -38.25 18.71 -40.08
C VAL A 397 -37.30 19.85 -40.43
N PHE A 398 -35.99 19.59 -40.50
CA PHE A 398 -34.99 20.57 -40.91
C PHE A 398 -35.16 21.00 -42.36
N GLN A 399 -35.44 20.04 -43.24
CA GLN A 399 -35.68 20.28 -44.66
C GLN A 399 -36.97 21.10 -44.88
N ASP A 400 -38.06 20.74 -44.18
CA ASP A 400 -39.38 21.33 -44.39
C ASP A 400 -39.56 22.72 -43.75
N HIS A 401 -38.94 22.96 -42.59
CA HIS A 401 -39.23 24.14 -41.77
C HIS A 401 -38.02 25.04 -41.49
N MET A 402 -36.83 24.47 -41.25
CA MET A 402 -35.62 25.24 -40.94
C MET A 402 -34.85 25.72 -42.18
N LYS A 403 -35.19 25.17 -43.37
CA LYS A 403 -34.61 25.51 -44.68
C LYS A 403 -33.08 25.42 -44.70
N GLU A 404 -32.53 24.45 -43.98
CA GLU A 404 -31.10 24.16 -43.91
C GLU A 404 -30.87 22.67 -44.06
N ILE A 405 -29.72 22.30 -44.63
CA ILE A 405 -29.32 20.90 -44.81
C ILE A 405 -28.73 20.41 -43.48
N PHE A 406 -29.39 19.43 -42.87
CA PHE A 406 -29.03 18.88 -41.56
C PHE A 406 -27.55 18.49 -41.45
N HIS A 407 -27.05 17.67 -42.39
CA HIS A 407 -25.66 17.20 -42.37
C HIS A 407 -24.63 18.33 -42.55
N GLN A 408 -24.95 19.39 -43.30
CA GLN A 408 -24.05 20.54 -43.45
C GLN A 408 -23.97 21.37 -42.17
N LEU A 409 -25.10 21.55 -41.48
CA LEU A 409 -25.14 22.30 -40.22
C LEU A 409 -24.30 21.64 -39.12
N PHE A 410 -24.28 20.30 -39.10
CA PHE A 410 -23.61 19.49 -38.09
C PHE A 410 -22.29 18.85 -38.57
N GLN A 411 -21.76 19.24 -39.73
CA GLN A 411 -20.53 18.66 -40.30
C GLN A 411 -19.32 18.66 -39.36
N HIS A 412 -19.23 19.65 -38.46
CA HIS A 412 -18.16 19.73 -37.45
C HIS A 412 -18.21 18.63 -36.37
N LEU A 413 -19.32 17.88 -36.29
CA LEU A 413 -19.50 16.77 -35.36
C LEU A 413 -19.28 15.40 -36.00
N ASP A 414 -19.17 15.36 -37.33
CA ASP A 414 -18.92 14.15 -38.11
C ASP A 414 -17.49 13.65 -37.82
N GLN A 415 -17.37 12.67 -36.92
CA GLN A 415 -16.07 12.18 -36.46
C GLN A 415 -15.42 11.21 -37.45
N ASP A 416 -16.22 10.46 -38.22
CA ASP A 416 -15.74 9.49 -39.21
C ASP A 416 -15.52 10.12 -40.60
N SER A 417 -15.94 11.38 -40.78
CA SER A 417 -15.81 12.16 -42.01
C SER A 417 -16.51 11.51 -43.21
N ASP A 418 -17.58 10.73 -42.97
CA ASP A 418 -18.35 10.06 -44.02
C ASP A 418 -19.36 10.99 -44.73
N GLY A 419 -19.52 12.21 -44.22
CA GLY A 419 -20.42 13.24 -44.73
C GLY A 419 -21.88 13.09 -44.25
N LYS A 420 -22.16 12.16 -43.34
CA LYS A 420 -23.49 11.85 -42.79
C LYS A 420 -23.45 11.85 -41.26
N VAL A 421 -23.90 12.95 -40.70
CA VAL A 421 -24.16 13.04 -39.24
C VAL A 421 -25.23 12.04 -38.81
N THR A 422 -24.82 11.07 -37.98
CA THR A 422 -25.64 10.02 -37.36
C THR A 422 -26.02 10.38 -35.92
N GLU A 423 -26.70 9.47 -35.22
CA GLU A 423 -27.04 9.64 -33.80
C GLU A 423 -25.81 9.76 -32.90
N ASP A 424 -24.75 9.00 -33.19
CA ASP A 424 -23.55 8.96 -32.37
C ASP A 424 -22.77 10.28 -32.47
N ASP A 425 -22.72 10.89 -33.65
CA ASP A 425 -22.12 12.22 -33.86
C ASP A 425 -22.87 13.31 -33.06
N LEU A 426 -24.21 13.21 -33.02
CA LEU A 426 -25.06 14.15 -32.28
C LEU A 426 -24.90 14.06 -30.76
N ARG A 427 -24.33 12.98 -30.21
CA ARG A 427 -24.00 12.89 -28.78
C ARG A 427 -22.95 13.91 -28.34
N SER A 428 -22.11 14.35 -29.27
CA SER A 428 -21.11 15.39 -29.02
C SER A 428 -21.71 16.80 -29.03
N LEU A 429 -22.97 16.95 -29.47
CA LEU A 429 -23.69 18.23 -29.48
C LEU A 429 -24.19 18.57 -28.06
N MET A 430 -23.38 19.31 -27.31
CA MET A 430 -23.71 19.69 -25.93
C MET A 430 -23.80 21.21 -25.77
N PHE A 431 -24.97 21.68 -25.34
CA PHE A 431 -25.15 23.03 -24.82
C PHE A 431 -25.43 22.93 -23.32
N CYS A 432 -24.55 23.52 -22.50
CA CYS A 432 -24.67 23.44 -21.05
C CYS A 432 -25.20 24.75 -20.48
N ASP A 433 -26.37 24.70 -19.87
CA ASP A 433 -26.81 25.67 -18.87
C ASP A 433 -27.58 24.93 -17.77
N PHE A 434 -27.33 25.28 -16.51
CA PHE A 434 -27.90 24.55 -15.37
C PHE A 434 -29.35 25.00 -15.16
N HIS A 435 -30.32 24.17 -15.55
CA HIS A 435 -31.74 24.50 -15.46
C HIS A 435 -32.29 24.37 -14.02
N ASP A 436 -33.22 25.27 -13.71
CA ASP A 436 -33.98 25.31 -12.47
C ASP A 436 -35.19 24.38 -12.53
N PRO A 437 -35.34 23.42 -11.61
CA PRO A 437 -36.64 22.81 -11.40
C PRO A 437 -37.63 23.89 -10.90
N ASN A 438 -38.93 23.65 -11.10
CA ASN A 438 -39.99 24.40 -10.42
C ASN A 438 -40.35 23.69 -9.10
N PRO A 439 -39.65 23.94 -7.97
CA PRO A 439 -40.16 23.58 -6.67
C PRO A 439 -41.26 24.59 -6.33
N ASN A 440 -42.48 24.07 -6.23
CA ASN A 440 -43.43 24.65 -5.31
C ASN A 440 -42.86 24.44 -3.90
N PRO A 441 -42.88 25.46 -3.03
CA PRO A 441 -42.38 25.30 -1.67
C PRO A 441 -43.09 24.13 -1.01
N VAL A 442 -42.33 23.22 -0.41
CA VAL A 442 -42.90 22.11 0.37
C VAL A 442 -43.70 22.74 1.53
N PRO A 443 -45.02 22.56 1.59
CA PRO A 443 -45.82 23.14 2.66
C PRO A 443 -45.32 22.63 4.01
N ASN A 444 -45.16 23.53 4.98
CA ASN A 444 -44.64 23.23 6.33
C ASN A 444 -43.22 22.64 6.41
N LEU A 445 -42.37 22.84 5.40
CA LEU A 445 -40.93 22.52 5.54
C LEU A 445 -40.24 23.41 6.58
N PHE A 446 -40.61 24.69 6.62
CA PHE A 446 -40.10 25.66 7.58
C PHE A 446 -41.18 26.02 8.58
N ALA A 447 -40.84 25.95 9.86
CA ALA A 447 -41.69 26.46 10.93
C ALA A 447 -41.83 27.99 10.86
N VAL A 448 -42.81 28.57 11.57
CA VAL A 448 -43.14 30.00 11.43
C VAL A 448 -41.98 30.90 11.91
N ASP A 449 -41.30 30.50 12.97
CA ASP A 449 -40.09 31.09 13.52
C ASP A 449 -38.90 30.99 12.55
N GLU A 450 -38.68 29.83 11.93
CA GLU A 450 -37.63 29.66 10.91
C GLU A 450 -37.88 30.55 9.68
N LYS A 451 -39.13 30.67 9.22
CA LYS A 451 -39.48 31.56 8.12
C LYS A 451 -39.17 33.02 8.43
N GLN A 452 -39.42 33.46 9.66
CA GLN A 452 -39.08 34.81 10.09
C GLN A 452 -37.57 35.03 10.11
N GLN A 453 -36.81 34.05 10.60
CA GLN A 453 -35.35 34.10 10.59
C GLN A 453 -34.78 34.17 9.16
N ILE A 454 -35.31 33.36 8.24
CA ILE A 454 -34.95 33.40 6.81
C ILE A 454 -35.26 34.78 6.23
N CYS A 455 -36.47 35.31 6.47
CA CYS A 455 -36.83 36.65 5.96
C CYS A 455 -35.90 37.74 6.49
N GLU A 456 -35.48 37.68 7.75
CA GLU A 456 -34.56 38.67 8.31
C GLU A 456 -33.17 38.59 7.68
N GLN A 457 -32.67 37.38 7.43
CA GLN A 457 -31.41 37.17 6.70
C GLN A 457 -31.52 37.65 5.25
N MET A 458 -32.63 37.34 4.57
CA MET A 458 -32.87 37.81 3.20
C MET A 458 -33.00 39.33 3.14
N ARG A 459 -33.51 39.98 4.17
CA ARG A 459 -33.60 41.44 4.25
C ARG A 459 -32.22 42.10 4.21
N VAL A 460 -31.23 41.50 4.87
CA VAL A 460 -29.83 41.97 4.82
C VAL A 460 -29.31 41.87 3.38
N LEU A 461 -29.56 40.74 2.72
CA LEU A 461 -29.13 40.51 1.34
C LEU A 461 -29.86 41.41 0.33
N ASP A 462 -31.15 41.68 0.53
CA ASP A 462 -31.94 42.55 -0.33
C ASP A 462 -31.40 43.98 -0.30
N ARG A 463 -31.05 44.49 0.89
CA ARG A 463 -30.44 45.82 1.07
C ARG A 463 -29.08 45.98 0.40
N GLN A 464 -28.37 44.89 0.12
CA GLN A 464 -27.08 44.89 -0.58
C GLN A 464 -27.24 44.94 -2.11
N ARG A 465 -28.45 44.74 -2.65
CA ARG A 465 -28.73 44.82 -4.10
C ARG A 465 -28.89 46.27 -4.55
N ASP A 466 -28.71 46.52 -5.85
CA ASP A 466 -29.01 47.81 -6.49
C ASP A 466 -30.42 48.28 -6.14
N ARG A 467 -30.60 49.59 -5.89
CA ARG A 467 -31.87 50.20 -5.45
C ARG A 467 -33.07 49.81 -6.32
N ASP A 468 -32.87 49.68 -7.63
CA ASP A 468 -33.92 49.35 -8.59
C ASP A 468 -34.36 47.86 -8.55
N LYS A 469 -33.58 47.01 -7.87
CA LYS A 469 -33.82 45.55 -7.73
C LYS A 469 -34.17 45.13 -6.29
N GLN A 470 -34.24 46.08 -5.35
CA GLN A 470 -34.65 45.81 -3.97
C GLN A 470 -36.14 45.48 -3.93
N THR A 471 -36.54 44.59 -3.03
CA THR A 471 -37.96 44.27 -2.81
C THR A 471 -38.65 45.36 -1.98
N ASP A 472 -39.97 45.28 -1.86
CA ASP A 472 -40.78 46.15 -1.00
C ASP A 472 -40.54 45.90 0.52
N GLY A 473 -39.64 44.98 0.88
CA GLY A 473 -39.28 44.65 2.26
C GLY A 473 -40.33 43.84 3.03
N SER A 474 -41.44 43.47 2.37
CA SER A 474 -42.47 42.64 2.95
C SER A 474 -41.94 41.21 3.21
N PRO A 475 -42.37 40.52 4.29
CA PRO A 475 -41.97 39.14 4.54
C PRO A 475 -42.28 38.19 3.37
N LEU A 476 -43.35 38.48 2.61
CA LEU A 476 -43.73 37.70 1.44
C LEU A 476 -42.75 37.89 0.28
N SER A 477 -42.33 39.12 -0.02
CA SER A 477 -41.39 39.39 -1.11
C SER A 477 -39.99 38.88 -0.79
N LEU A 478 -39.53 39.03 0.45
CA LEU A 478 -38.25 38.50 0.92
C LEU A 478 -38.22 36.97 0.90
N PHE A 479 -39.30 36.30 1.29
CA PHE A 479 -39.40 34.85 1.19
C PHE A 479 -39.48 34.38 -0.27
N ASN A 480 -40.18 35.10 -1.15
CA ASN A 480 -40.16 34.81 -2.58
C ASN A 480 -38.76 34.99 -3.18
N MET A 481 -37.98 35.98 -2.74
CA MET A 481 -36.58 36.16 -3.13
C MET A 481 -35.71 34.98 -2.68
N PHE A 482 -35.93 34.46 -1.46
CA PHE A 482 -35.29 33.23 -1.00
C PHE A 482 -35.62 32.04 -1.90
N LEU A 483 -36.91 31.81 -2.18
CA LEU A 483 -37.34 30.72 -3.04
C LEU A 483 -36.72 30.83 -4.44
N GLU A 484 -36.69 32.02 -5.02
CA GLU A 484 -36.06 32.24 -6.33
C GLU A 484 -34.56 31.94 -6.29
N ARG A 485 -33.86 32.35 -5.23
CA ARG A 485 -32.45 32.03 -5.05
C ARG A 485 -32.22 30.51 -4.92
N CYS A 486 -33.03 29.82 -4.12
CA CYS A 486 -32.96 28.37 -4.00
C CYS A 486 -33.19 27.68 -5.34
N ARG A 487 -34.13 28.17 -6.17
CA ARG A 487 -34.34 27.66 -7.54
C ARG A 487 -33.07 27.75 -8.38
N THR A 488 -32.47 28.94 -8.42
CA THR A 488 -31.27 29.22 -9.23
C THR A 488 -29.99 28.54 -8.78
N GLN A 489 -29.94 28.01 -7.54
CA GLN A 489 -28.69 27.51 -6.95
C GLN A 489 -28.76 26.04 -6.51
N LEU A 490 -29.95 25.42 -6.46
CA LEU A 490 -30.13 24.04 -6.02
C LEU A 490 -30.51 23.13 -7.20
N HIS A 491 -29.53 22.38 -7.70
CA HIS A 491 -29.77 21.35 -8.71
C HIS A 491 -29.75 19.97 -8.06
N VAL A 492 -30.87 19.25 -8.15
CA VAL A 492 -31.02 17.90 -7.60
C VAL A 492 -30.95 16.88 -8.75
N VAL A 493 -29.94 16.00 -8.70
CA VAL A 493 -29.79 14.90 -9.66
C VAL A 493 -30.19 13.60 -8.98
N LEU A 494 -31.14 12.88 -9.59
CA LEU A 494 -31.63 11.59 -9.09
C LEU A 494 -31.15 10.47 -10.01
N ALA A 495 -30.26 9.63 -9.51
CA ALA A 495 -29.86 8.39 -10.17
C ALA A 495 -30.77 7.25 -9.70
N MET A 496 -31.59 6.71 -10.61
CA MET A 496 -32.54 5.65 -10.31
C MET A 496 -32.27 4.45 -11.21
N SER A 497 -32.33 3.24 -10.65
CA SER A 497 -32.27 2.03 -11.46
C SER A 497 -33.63 1.80 -12.12
N PRO A 498 -33.67 1.52 -13.43
CA PRO A 498 -34.91 1.14 -14.12
C PRO A 498 -35.36 -0.29 -13.82
N ILE A 499 -34.56 -1.07 -13.07
CA ILE A 499 -34.82 -2.47 -12.79
C ILE A 499 -35.90 -2.60 -11.71
N GLY A 500 -36.93 -3.40 -12.03
CA GLY A 500 -38.06 -3.68 -11.14
C GLY A 500 -39.19 -2.65 -11.22
N ASP A 501 -40.29 -2.92 -10.52
CA ASP A 501 -41.50 -2.10 -10.61
C ASP A 501 -41.43 -0.81 -9.77
N ALA A 502 -40.51 -0.76 -8.80
CA ALA A 502 -40.37 0.36 -7.88
C ALA A 502 -40.10 1.70 -8.58
N PHE A 503 -39.34 1.70 -9.69
CA PHE A 503 -39.10 2.90 -10.48
C PHE A 503 -40.39 3.42 -11.10
N ARG A 504 -41.14 2.54 -11.79
CA ARG A 504 -42.41 2.87 -12.44
C ARG A 504 -43.45 3.35 -11.43
N ASP A 505 -43.53 2.69 -10.28
CA ASP A 505 -44.46 3.06 -9.21
C ASP A 505 -44.12 4.43 -8.61
N ARG A 506 -42.84 4.75 -8.42
CA ARG A 506 -42.40 6.08 -7.96
C ARG A 506 -42.77 7.17 -8.97
N LEU A 507 -42.54 6.93 -10.26
CA LEU A 507 -42.90 7.89 -11.31
C LEU A 507 -44.41 8.17 -11.35
N ARG A 508 -45.25 7.14 -11.19
CA ARG A 508 -46.72 7.30 -11.10
C ARG A 508 -47.16 8.07 -9.86
N ARG A 509 -46.51 7.82 -8.71
CA ARG A 509 -46.81 8.51 -7.44
C ARG A 509 -46.37 9.98 -7.44
N PHE A 510 -45.32 10.30 -8.19
CA PHE A 510 -44.73 11.62 -8.26
C PHE A 510 -44.57 12.11 -9.71
N PRO A 511 -45.65 12.54 -10.37
CA PRO A 511 -45.62 13.04 -11.76
C PRO A 511 -44.66 14.22 -11.97
N ALA A 512 -44.35 14.97 -10.90
CA ALA A 512 -43.34 16.02 -10.92
C ALA A 512 -41.95 15.51 -11.38
N LEU A 513 -41.61 14.25 -11.12
CA LEU A 513 -40.34 13.65 -11.58
C LEU A 513 -40.26 13.54 -13.11
N ILE A 514 -41.39 13.39 -13.80
CA ILE A 514 -41.43 13.35 -15.27
C ILE A 514 -41.62 14.76 -15.84
N ASN A 515 -42.47 15.55 -15.20
CA ASN A 515 -42.89 16.85 -15.73
C ASN A 515 -41.85 17.96 -15.50
N CYS A 516 -41.08 17.88 -14.41
CA CYS A 516 -40.18 18.94 -13.96
C CYS A 516 -38.69 18.55 -13.99
N CYS A 517 -38.35 17.30 -14.31
CA CYS A 517 -36.97 16.85 -14.47
C CYS A 517 -36.67 16.48 -15.92
N THR A 518 -35.43 16.68 -16.33
CA THR A 518 -34.89 16.04 -17.54
C THR A 518 -34.43 14.62 -17.19
N ILE A 519 -34.93 13.67 -17.96
CA ILE A 519 -34.63 12.24 -17.80
C ILE A 519 -33.56 11.91 -18.82
N ASN A 520 -32.48 11.28 -18.39
CA ASN A 520 -31.43 10.77 -19.25
C ASN A 520 -31.29 9.26 -19.03
N TRP A 521 -31.54 8.48 -20.08
CA TRP A 521 -31.41 7.03 -20.06
C TRP A 521 -29.97 6.59 -20.35
N PHE A 522 -29.27 6.13 -19.32
CA PHE A 522 -27.93 5.57 -19.47
C PHE A 522 -27.98 4.20 -20.15
N GLN A 523 -27.33 4.11 -21.32
CA GLN A 523 -27.25 2.89 -22.11
C GLN A 523 -26.08 2.00 -21.68
N THR A 524 -26.12 0.75 -22.13
CA THR A 524 -24.95 -0.14 -22.10
C THR A 524 -23.84 0.44 -22.96
N TRP A 525 -22.59 0.17 -22.60
CA TRP A 525 -21.45 0.67 -23.37
C TRP A 525 -21.46 0.07 -24.79
N PRO A 526 -21.39 0.92 -25.83
CA PRO A 526 -21.24 0.46 -27.20
C PRO A 526 -19.83 -0.10 -27.45
N GLU A 527 -19.65 -0.75 -28.60
CA GLU A 527 -18.43 -1.47 -28.95
C GLU A 527 -17.17 -0.59 -29.02
N ASP A 528 -17.33 0.62 -29.53
CA ASP A 528 -16.32 1.69 -29.60
C ASP A 528 -15.88 2.13 -28.19
N ALA A 529 -16.83 2.32 -27.27
CA ALA A 529 -16.54 2.67 -25.88
C ALA A 529 -15.76 1.54 -25.17
N LEU A 530 -16.14 0.27 -25.40
CA LEU A 530 -15.42 -0.88 -24.86
C LEU A 530 -13.97 -0.92 -25.39
N GLN A 531 -13.79 -0.70 -26.70
CA GLN A 531 -12.48 -0.66 -27.33
C GLN A 531 -11.61 0.49 -26.79
N ALA A 532 -12.15 1.71 -26.67
CA ALA A 532 -11.43 2.86 -26.14
C ALA A 532 -10.97 2.63 -24.70
N VAL A 533 -11.83 2.04 -23.86
CA VAL A 533 -11.48 1.70 -22.47
C VAL A 533 -10.41 0.61 -22.42
N ALA A 534 -10.55 -0.48 -23.17
CA ALA A 534 -9.53 -1.53 -23.19
C ALA A 534 -8.18 -1.01 -23.69
N CYS A 535 -8.18 -0.18 -24.74
CA CYS A 535 -6.96 0.45 -25.26
C CYS A 535 -6.23 1.23 -24.17
N ARG A 536 -6.93 2.11 -23.44
CA ARG A 536 -6.34 2.93 -22.39
C ARG A 536 -5.84 2.12 -21.18
N PHE A 537 -6.51 1.04 -20.81
CA PHE A 537 -6.10 0.23 -19.66
C PHE A 537 -4.97 -0.76 -19.97
N LEU A 538 -4.83 -1.19 -21.22
CA LEU A 538 -3.80 -2.13 -21.68
C LEU A 538 -2.53 -1.46 -22.21
N GLU A 539 -2.50 -0.13 -22.30
CA GLU A 539 -1.35 0.67 -22.77
C GLU A 539 -0.06 0.34 -21.99
N ASP A 540 -0.13 0.28 -20.65
CA ASP A 540 1.05 0.02 -19.81
C ASP A 540 1.53 -1.45 -19.79
N VAL A 541 0.84 -2.36 -20.48
CA VAL A 541 1.13 -3.80 -20.38
C VAL A 541 2.08 -4.20 -21.51
N GLU A 542 3.24 -4.76 -21.13
CA GLU A 542 4.27 -5.23 -22.07
C GLU A 542 3.75 -6.38 -22.95
N MET A 543 3.55 -6.10 -24.24
CA MET A 543 3.18 -7.07 -25.27
C MET A 543 3.43 -6.48 -26.66
N THR A 544 3.40 -7.31 -27.71
CA THR A 544 3.52 -6.83 -29.09
C THR A 544 2.26 -6.08 -29.52
N ASP A 545 2.36 -5.17 -30.48
CA ASP A 545 1.20 -4.38 -30.94
C ASP A 545 0.08 -5.25 -31.50
N GLU A 546 0.44 -6.32 -32.24
CA GLU A 546 -0.50 -7.32 -32.75
C GLU A 546 -1.22 -8.08 -31.62
N THR A 547 -0.50 -8.51 -30.58
CA THR A 547 -1.13 -9.19 -29.44
C THR A 547 -1.97 -8.23 -28.60
N ARG A 548 -1.60 -6.94 -28.51
CA ARG A 548 -2.39 -5.91 -27.83
C ARG A 548 -3.73 -5.69 -28.51
N ASP A 549 -3.74 -5.48 -29.83
CA ASP A 549 -4.97 -5.31 -30.59
C ASP A 549 -5.85 -6.57 -30.51
N GLY A 550 -5.23 -7.75 -30.60
CA GLY A 550 -5.91 -9.02 -30.36
C GLY A 550 -6.58 -9.08 -28.98
N CYS A 551 -5.88 -8.68 -27.91
CA CYS A 551 -6.42 -8.64 -26.55
C CYS A 551 -7.55 -7.63 -26.38
N ILE A 552 -7.43 -6.43 -26.94
CA ILE A 552 -8.46 -5.37 -26.91
C ILE A 552 -9.75 -5.88 -27.54
N ASN A 553 -9.65 -6.43 -28.75
CA ASN A 553 -10.77 -7.03 -29.45
C ASN A 553 -11.35 -8.22 -28.67
N MET A 554 -10.50 -9.00 -27.99
CA MET A 554 -10.95 -10.13 -27.19
C MET A 554 -11.75 -9.68 -25.96
N CYS A 555 -11.29 -8.64 -25.25
CA CYS A 555 -12.04 -8.05 -24.15
C CYS A 555 -13.43 -7.62 -24.62
N LYS A 556 -13.53 -6.91 -25.76
CA LYS A 556 -14.81 -6.53 -26.37
C LYS A 556 -15.71 -7.75 -26.58
N SER A 557 -15.19 -8.77 -27.26
CA SER A 557 -15.93 -10.00 -27.55
C SER A 557 -16.36 -10.76 -26.29
N PHE A 558 -15.56 -10.76 -25.21
CA PHE A 558 -15.97 -11.33 -23.93
C PHE A 558 -17.19 -10.64 -23.36
N HIS A 559 -17.27 -9.31 -23.44
CA HIS A 559 -18.41 -8.55 -22.94
C HIS A 559 -19.67 -8.84 -23.76
N THR A 560 -19.58 -8.69 -25.08
CA THR A 560 -20.75 -8.84 -25.98
C THR A 560 -21.27 -10.28 -26.00
N SER A 561 -20.38 -11.28 -26.06
CA SER A 561 -20.81 -12.68 -26.03
C SER A 561 -21.44 -13.06 -24.68
N THR A 562 -20.98 -12.48 -23.57
CA THR A 562 -21.61 -12.71 -22.25
C THR A 562 -22.99 -12.06 -22.14
N ILE A 563 -23.22 -10.91 -22.79
CA ILE A 563 -24.56 -10.30 -22.87
C ILE A 563 -25.53 -11.27 -23.55
N GLU A 564 -25.15 -11.81 -24.71
CA GLU A 564 -25.95 -12.81 -25.43
C GLU A 564 -26.16 -14.09 -24.63
N LEU A 565 -25.11 -14.55 -23.92
CA LEU A 565 -25.19 -15.72 -23.04
C LEU A 565 -26.17 -15.47 -21.89
N SER A 566 -26.18 -14.27 -21.32
CA SER A 566 -27.09 -13.88 -20.23
C SER A 566 -28.54 -13.84 -20.69
N LEU A 567 -28.79 -13.38 -21.93
CA LEU A 567 -30.13 -13.42 -22.54
C LEU A 567 -30.60 -14.87 -22.77
N ARG A 568 -29.73 -15.73 -23.29
CA ARG A 568 -30.03 -17.17 -23.43
C ARG A 568 -30.31 -17.84 -22.08
N PHE A 569 -29.49 -17.56 -21.07
CA PHE A 569 -29.64 -18.08 -19.71
C PHE A 569 -30.97 -17.65 -19.07
N LEU A 570 -31.41 -16.42 -19.32
CA LEU A 570 -32.72 -15.94 -18.90
C LEU A 570 -33.86 -16.65 -19.65
N ASN A 571 -33.77 -16.78 -20.97
CA ASN A 571 -34.82 -17.39 -21.77
C ASN A 571 -34.99 -18.89 -21.47
N GLU A 572 -33.90 -19.61 -21.21
CA GLU A 572 -33.92 -21.05 -20.99
C GLU A 572 -34.16 -21.44 -19.54
N LEU A 573 -33.59 -20.71 -18.58
CA LEU A 573 -33.63 -21.07 -17.15
C LEU A 573 -34.37 -20.07 -16.26
N LEU A 574 -34.88 -18.96 -16.82
CA LEU A 574 -35.54 -17.88 -16.08
C LEU A 574 -34.66 -17.29 -14.96
N ARG A 575 -33.34 -17.32 -15.14
CA ARG A 575 -32.36 -16.78 -14.20
C ARG A 575 -31.72 -15.53 -14.78
N HIS A 576 -31.76 -14.44 -14.02
CA HIS A 576 -31.14 -13.19 -14.42
C HIS A 576 -29.65 -13.17 -14.10
N ASN A 577 -28.84 -12.76 -15.08
CA ASN A 577 -27.47 -12.35 -14.90
C ASN A 577 -27.29 -10.98 -15.57
N TYR A 578 -26.66 -10.03 -14.88
CA TYR A 578 -26.47 -8.67 -15.39
C TYR A 578 -25.01 -8.46 -15.76
N VAL A 579 -24.77 -8.13 -17.02
CA VAL A 579 -23.45 -7.75 -17.53
C VAL A 579 -23.34 -6.23 -17.47
N THR A 580 -22.33 -5.72 -16.77
CA THR A 580 -22.19 -4.28 -16.52
C THR A 580 -20.82 -3.76 -16.96
N PRO A 581 -20.66 -2.47 -17.28
CA PRO A 581 -19.34 -1.86 -17.53
C PRO A 581 -18.35 -2.11 -16.39
N THR A 582 -18.86 -2.17 -15.17
CA THR A 582 -18.09 -2.49 -13.98
C THR A 582 -17.48 -3.91 -14.05
N SER A 583 -18.21 -4.89 -14.58
CA SER A 583 -17.68 -6.25 -14.85
C SER A 583 -16.60 -6.25 -15.93
N TYR A 584 -16.69 -5.34 -16.91
CA TYR A 584 -15.67 -5.15 -17.94
C TYR A 584 -14.36 -4.59 -17.39
N LEU A 585 -14.45 -3.59 -16.51
CA LEU A 585 -13.30 -3.07 -15.79
C LEU A 585 -12.68 -4.13 -14.87
N GLU A 586 -13.51 -4.99 -14.28
CA GLU A 586 -13.07 -6.12 -13.46
C GLU A 586 -12.27 -7.14 -14.29
N LEU A 587 -12.75 -7.49 -15.49
CA LEU A 587 -12.03 -8.34 -16.44
C LEU A 587 -10.62 -7.80 -16.71
N ILE A 588 -10.51 -6.55 -17.15
CA ILE A 588 -9.22 -5.96 -17.56
C ILE A 588 -8.28 -5.84 -16.35
N SER A 589 -8.81 -5.43 -15.20
CA SER A 589 -8.03 -5.30 -13.96
C SER A 589 -7.53 -6.65 -13.45
N THR A 590 -8.36 -7.69 -13.54
CA THR A 590 -8.02 -9.06 -13.17
C THR A 590 -6.98 -9.62 -14.13
N PHE A 591 -7.15 -9.42 -15.43
CA PHE A 591 -6.17 -9.80 -16.45
C PHE A 591 -4.80 -9.16 -16.17
N LYS A 592 -4.73 -7.83 -15.99
CA LYS A 592 -3.47 -7.11 -15.72
C LYS A 592 -2.77 -7.64 -14.46
N ALA A 593 -3.54 -7.88 -13.38
CA ALA A 593 -2.99 -8.36 -12.12
C ALA A 593 -2.50 -9.82 -12.18
N LEU A 594 -3.31 -10.72 -12.74
CA LEU A 594 -2.97 -12.13 -12.85
C LEU A 594 -1.82 -12.35 -13.83
N LEU A 595 -1.81 -11.63 -14.97
CA LEU A 595 -0.75 -11.74 -15.96
C LEU A 595 0.59 -11.30 -15.36
N LYS A 596 0.63 -10.16 -14.66
CA LYS A 596 1.84 -9.69 -13.98
C LYS A 596 2.36 -10.70 -12.96
N THR A 597 1.47 -11.23 -12.13
CA THR A 597 1.81 -12.21 -11.08
C THR A 597 2.38 -13.48 -11.70
N LYS A 598 1.67 -14.05 -12.68
CA LYS A 598 2.06 -15.32 -13.31
C LYS A 598 3.30 -15.19 -14.20
N ARG A 599 3.46 -14.07 -14.93
CA ARG A 599 4.71 -13.79 -15.67
C ARG A 599 5.90 -13.75 -14.74
N THR A 600 5.76 -13.07 -13.59
CA THR A 600 6.83 -12.95 -12.60
C THR A 600 7.17 -14.30 -11.97
N GLU A 601 6.17 -15.11 -11.64
CA GLU A 601 6.35 -16.46 -11.10
C GLU A 601 7.09 -17.37 -12.08
N VAL A 602 6.62 -17.46 -13.34
CA VAL A 602 7.23 -18.29 -14.39
C VAL A 602 8.64 -17.80 -14.72
N MET A 603 8.84 -16.47 -14.81
CA MET A 603 10.16 -15.90 -15.10
C MET A 603 11.15 -16.16 -13.96
N ASN A 604 10.74 -16.05 -12.71
CA ASN A 604 11.60 -16.37 -11.56
C ASN A 604 12.00 -17.85 -11.54
N LEU A 605 11.06 -18.75 -11.85
CA LEU A 605 11.34 -20.19 -11.96
C LEU A 605 12.30 -20.48 -13.12
N LYS A 606 12.07 -19.88 -14.30
CA LYS A 606 12.95 -20.02 -15.46
C LYS A 606 14.36 -19.52 -15.13
N ARG A 607 14.47 -18.32 -14.57
CA ARG A 607 15.74 -17.71 -14.14
C ARG A 607 16.48 -18.58 -13.12
N ARG A 608 15.78 -19.27 -12.23
CA ARG A 608 16.39 -20.18 -11.26
C ARG A 608 17.11 -21.35 -11.96
N TYR A 609 16.50 -21.94 -12.98
CA TYR A 609 17.12 -23.00 -13.77
C TYR A 609 18.27 -22.45 -14.63
N GLU A 610 18.09 -21.29 -15.27
CA GLU A 610 19.14 -20.63 -16.07
C GLU A 610 20.38 -20.30 -15.22
N VAL A 611 20.20 -19.72 -14.03
CA VAL A 611 21.31 -19.47 -13.09
C VAL A 611 21.97 -20.77 -12.65
N GLY A 612 21.20 -21.84 -12.43
CA GLY A 612 21.73 -23.16 -12.14
C GLY A 612 22.61 -23.71 -13.27
N LEU A 613 22.16 -23.57 -14.51
CA LEU A 613 22.90 -23.96 -15.71
C LEU A 613 24.17 -23.12 -15.90
N GLU A 614 24.11 -21.80 -15.67
CA GLU A 614 25.27 -20.89 -15.71
C GLU A 614 26.33 -21.30 -14.68
N LYS A 615 25.92 -21.72 -13.47
CA LYS A 615 26.85 -22.23 -12.45
C LYS A 615 27.47 -23.57 -12.85
N LEU A 616 26.71 -24.46 -13.48
CA LEU A 616 27.26 -25.72 -14.01
C LEU A 616 28.25 -25.49 -15.14
N GLU A 617 27.96 -24.54 -16.02
CA GLU A 617 28.86 -24.12 -17.11
C GLU A 617 30.14 -23.49 -16.54
N SER A 618 30.03 -22.54 -15.62
CA SER A 618 31.19 -21.94 -14.95
C SER A 618 32.05 -22.95 -14.19
N ALA A 619 31.43 -23.96 -13.56
CA ALA A 619 32.17 -25.05 -12.92
C ALA A 619 32.90 -25.92 -13.95
N ALA A 620 32.28 -26.22 -15.09
CA ALA A 620 32.91 -26.94 -16.19
C ALA A 620 34.13 -26.18 -16.75
N ASP A 621 34.01 -24.87 -16.92
CA ASP A 621 35.12 -24.00 -17.38
C ASP A 621 36.30 -23.99 -16.38
N GLN A 622 36.00 -23.95 -15.08
CA GLN A 622 37.04 -24.03 -14.04
C GLN A 622 37.75 -25.39 -14.05
N VAL A 623 37.02 -26.49 -14.25
CA VAL A 623 37.62 -27.83 -14.37
C VAL A 623 38.49 -27.92 -15.61
N ALA A 624 38.03 -27.40 -16.75
CA ALA A 624 38.84 -27.34 -17.97
C ALA A 624 40.13 -26.53 -17.76
N THR A 625 40.06 -25.41 -17.03
CA THR A 625 41.24 -24.59 -16.70
C THR A 625 42.22 -25.35 -15.79
N MET A 626 41.73 -26.01 -14.74
CA MET A 626 42.57 -26.83 -13.84
C MET A 626 43.23 -28.00 -14.58
N GLN A 627 42.57 -28.55 -15.62
CA GLN A 627 43.11 -29.64 -16.44
C GLN A 627 44.31 -29.18 -17.26
N VAL A 628 44.21 -27.99 -17.86
CA VAL A 628 45.34 -27.34 -18.52
C VAL A 628 46.48 -27.04 -17.54
N GLU A 629 46.18 -26.57 -16.32
CA GLU A 629 47.20 -26.31 -15.29
C GLU A 629 47.91 -27.60 -14.84
N LEU A 630 47.17 -28.70 -14.66
CA LEU A 630 47.74 -30.01 -14.29
C LEU A 630 48.66 -30.56 -15.38
N GLU A 631 48.24 -30.46 -16.65
CA GLU A 631 49.06 -30.84 -17.80
C GLU A 631 50.36 -30.02 -17.90
N ALA A 632 50.32 -28.74 -17.48
CA ALA A 632 51.51 -27.87 -17.46
C ALA A 632 52.47 -28.14 -16.28
N LEU A 633 51.97 -28.61 -15.13
CA LEU A 633 52.76 -28.88 -13.93
C LEU A 633 53.44 -30.26 -13.95
N GLN A 634 52.83 -31.27 -14.57
CA GLN A 634 53.39 -32.64 -14.64
C GLN A 634 54.81 -32.70 -15.24
N PRO A 635 55.13 -32.04 -16.38
CA PRO A 635 56.48 -32.02 -16.93
C PRO A 635 57.49 -31.32 -16.03
N GLN A 636 57.08 -30.26 -15.33
CA GLN A 636 57.95 -29.50 -14.43
C GLN A 636 58.37 -30.33 -13.23
N LEU A 637 57.45 -31.14 -12.69
CA LEU A 637 57.74 -32.08 -11.62
C LEU A 637 58.72 -33.17 -12.05
N LEU A 638 58.56 -33.74 -13.25
CA LEU A 638 59.50 -34.73 -13.79
C LEU A 638 60.92 -34.16 -13.93
N VAL A 639 61.05 -32.94 -14.47
CA VAL A 639 62.34 -32.25 -14.59
C VAL A 639 62.95 -31.95 -13.21
N ALA A 640 62.14 -31.51 -12.24
CA ALA A 640 62.61 -31.25 -10.89
C ALA A 640 63.05 -32.55 -10.16
N SER A 641 62.31 -33.65 -10.33
CA SER A 641 62.68 -34.95 -9.76
C SER A 641 64.00 -35.45 -10.32
N LYS A 642 64.19 -35.36 -11.63
CA LYS A 642 65.45 -35.76 -12.29
C LYS A 642 66.64 -34.92 -11.80
N LYS A 643 66.46 -33.61 -11.63
CA LYS A 643 67.50 -32.71 -11.09
C LYS A 643 67.89 -33.05 -9.65
N VAL A 644 66.92 -33.42 -8.81
CA VAL A 644 67.18 -33.85 -7.42
C VAL A 644 67.94 -35.18 -7.39
N GLU A 645 67.58 -36.14 -8.25
CA GLU A 645 68.30 -37.42 -8.39
C GLU A 645 69.75 -37.22 -8.87
N GLU A 646 69.95 -36.43 -9.93
CA GLU A 646 71.28 -36.13 -10.46
C GLU A 646 72.17 -35.43 -9.43
N MET A 647 71.64 -34.47 -8.67
CA MET A 647 72.40 -33.79 -7.61
C MET A 647 72.70 -34.69 -6.39
N MET A 648 71.82 -35.64 -6.05
CA MET A 648 72.12 -36.59 -4.96
C MET A 648 73.33 -37.46 -5.30
N VAL A 649 73.46 -37.91 -6.55
CA VAL A 649 74.61 -38.71 -7.00
C VAL A 649 75.91 -37.91 -6.92
N VAL A 650 75.89 -36.61 -7.29
CA VAL A 650 77.07 -35.74 -7.22
C VAL A 650 77.50 -35.49 -5.76
N ILE A 651 76.55 -35.26 -4.85
CA ILE A 651 76.86 -35.07 -3.42
C ILE A 651 77.39 -36.36 -2.81
N GLU A 652 76.85 -37.52 -3.16
CA GLU A 652 77.34 -38.80 -2.66
C GLU A 652 78.81 -39.01 -3.05
N HIS A 653 79.18 -38.69 -4.29
CA HIS A 653 80.58 -38.72 -4.75
C HIS A 653 81.48 -37.71 -4.00
N GLU A 654 81.09 -36.44 -3.92
CA GLU A 654 81.89 -35.41 -3.23
C GLU A 654 81.99 -35.67 -1.70
N SER A 655 80.98 -36.30 -1.09
CA SER A 655 80.99 -36.65 0.33
C SER A 655 82.02 -37.73 0.68
N VAL A 656 82.28 -38.66 -0.25
CA VAL A 656 83.33 -39.68 -0.11
C VAL A 656 84.71 -39.04 -0.18
N GLU A 657 84.90 -38.07 -1.08
CA GLU A 657 86.16 -37.34 -1.26
C GLU A 657 86.49 -36.48 -0.01
N VAL A 658 85.49 -35.86 0.61
CA VAL A 658 85.63 -35.16 1.91
C VAL A 658 86.00 -36.14 3.03
N ALA A 659 85.37 -37.32 3.09
CA ALA A 659 85.65 -38.30 4.14
C ALA A 659 87.07 -38.92 4.03
N GLU A 660 87.57 -39.13 2.81
CA GLU A 660 88.95 -39.58 2.59
C GLU A 660 89.97 -38.50 2.97
N THR A 661 89.74 -37.25 2.56
CA THR A 661 90.63 -36.13 2.91
C THR A 661 90.63 -35.82 4.42
N GLU A 662 89.48 -35.95 5.11
CA GLU A 662 89.39 -35.78 6.56
C GLU A 662 90.17 -36.87 7.33
N LYS A 663 90.13 -38.13 6.87
CA LYS A 663 90.92 -39.22 7.47
C LYS A 663 92.41 -38.94 7.40
N VAL A 664 92.90 -38.43 6.27
CA VAL A 664 94.33 -38.11 6.09
C VAL A 664 94.76 -36.97 7.04
N VAL A 665 93.93 -35.93 7.20
CA VAL A 665 94.22 -34.81 8.12
C VAL A 665 94.25 -35.27 9.58
N LYS A 666 93.35 -36.16 10.00
CA LYS A 666 93.32 -36.72 11.37
C LYS A 666 94.56 -37.54 11.73
N VAL A 667 95.11 -38.28 10.76
CA VAL A 667 96.33 -39.08 10.98
C VAL A 667 97.56 -38.17 11.11
N ASP A 668 97.67 -37.11 10.31
CA ASP A 668 98.81 -36.18 10.42
C ASP A 668 98.71 -35.30 11.69
N GLU A 669 97.51 -35.00 12.15
CA GLU A 669 97.26 -34.23 13.38
C GLU A 669 97.70 -34.99 14.65
N SER A 670 97.51 -36.32 14.70
CA SER A 670 97.96 -37.12 15.85
C SER A 670 99.49 -37.22 15.93
N VAL A 671 100.17 -37.33 14.79
CA VAL A 671 101.63 -37.40 14.71
C VAL A 671 102.28 -36.08 15.17
N ALA A 672 101.74 -34.93 14.76
CA ALA A 672 102.23 -33.63 15.20
C ALA A 672 102.02 -33.41 16.72
N ASN A 673 100.94 -33.95 17.29
CA ASN A 673 100.61 -33.77 18.71
C ASN A 673 101.47 -34.65 19.64
N GLU A 674 101.84 -35.86 19.22
CA GLU A 674 102.82 -36.69 19.96
C GLU A 674 104.21 -36.03 19.98
N GLN A 675 104.66 -35.47 18.85
CA GLN A 675 105.93 -34.75 18.77
C GLN A 675 105.95 -33.48 19.63
N ALA A 676 104.80 -32.79 19.76
CA ALA A 676 104.65 -31.61 20.61
C ALA A 676 104.79 -31.92 22.10
N MET A 677 104.23 -33.05 22.55
CA MET A 677 104.30 -33.47 23.96
C MET A 677 105.70 -33.90 24.38
N ALA A 678 106.45 -34.57 23.49
CA ALA A 678 107.82 -35.01 23.76
C ALA A 678 108.79 -33.82 23.94
N ALA A 679 108.68 -32.75 23.13
CA ALA A 679 109.51 -31.56 23.27
C ALA A 679 109.20 -30.76 24.56
N LYS A 680 107.93 -30.75 24.99
CA LYS A 680 107.48 -30.02 26.19
C LYS A 680 107.96 -30.66 27.50
N ALA A 681 107.94 -31.99 27.60
CA ALA A 681 108.39 -32.70 28.81
C ALA A 681 109.89 -32.51 29.10
N ILE A 682 110.73 -32.41 28.07
CA ILE A 682 112.18 -32.20 28.19
C ILE A 682 112.51 -30.75 28.62
N LYS A 683 111.63 -29.80 28.29
CA LYS A 683 111.76 -28.38 28.66
C LYS A 683 111.53 -28.13 30.15
N ASP A 684 110.42 -28.69 30.66
CA ASP A 684 109.97 -28.46 32.04
C ASP A 684 110.95 -29.03 33.09
N GLU A 685 111.70 -30.09 32.75
CA GLU A 685 112.73 -30.70 33.62
C GLU A 685 114.04 -29.89 33.67
N CYS A 686 114.35 -29.12 32.63
CA CYS A 686 115.57 -28.30 32.54
C CYS A 686 115.44 -27.00 33.34
N ASP A 687 114.24 -26.42 33.37
CA ASP A 687 113.95 -25.16 34.08
C ASP A 687 113.81 -25.34 35.60
N ALA A 688 113.38 -26.52 36.06
CA ALA A 688 113.23 -26.84 37.49
C ALA A 688 114.57 -26.93 38.25
N ASP A 689 115.65 -27.36 37.60
CA ASP A 689 116.98 -27.49 38.23
C ASP A 689 117.78 -26.17 38.22
N LEU A 690 117.55 -25.30 37.23
CA LEU A 690 118.14 -23.94 37.16
C LEU A 690 117.59 -22.99 38.26
N ALA A 691 116.35 -23.18 38.68
CA ALA A 691 115.70 -22.35 39.70
C ALA A 691 116.32 -22.45 41.12
N LYS A 692 117.09 -23.52 41.42
CA LYS A 692 117.66 -23.77 42.76
C LYS A 692 118.90 -22.91 43.08
N ALA A 693 119.64 -22.43 42.07
CA ALA A 693 120.91 -21.71 42.26
C ALA A 693 120.83 -20.19 42.04
N MET A 694 119.87 -19.73 41.24
CA MET A 694 119.69 -18.30 40.90
C MET A 694 119.48 -17.36 42.12
N PRO A 695 118.68 -17.71 43.15
CA PRO A 695 118.40 -16.78 44.26
C PRO A 695 119.64 -16.44 45.09
N ILE A 696 120.57 -17.40 45.22
CA ILE A 696 121.77 -17.25 46.04
C ILE A 696 122.80 -16.35 45.32
N LEU A 697 122.89 -16.47 44.00
CA LEU A 697 123.75 -15.61 43.17
C LEU A 697 123.24 -14.17 43.13
N GLU A 698 121.93 -13.98 42.95
CA GLU A 698 121.31 -12.64 42.93
C GLU A 698 121.47 -11.93 44.29
N SER A 699 121.31 -12.66 45.39
CA SER A 699 121.55 -12.14 46.75
C SER A 699 122.99 -11.62 46.94
N ALA A 700 123.99 -12.32 46.38
CA ALA A 700 125.39 -11.92 46.48
C ALA A 700 125.73 -10.71 45.59
N LEU A 701 125.16 -10.61 44.39
CA LEU A 701 125.33 -9.43 43.52
C LEU A 701 124.62 -8.19 44.10
N ALA A 702 123.46 -8.36 44.74
CA ALA A 702 122.79 -7.28 45.45
C ALA A 702 123.63 -6.73 46.61
N ALA A 703 124.36 -7.60 47.33
CA ALA A 703 125.27 -7.20 48.41
C ALA A 703 126.54 -6.47 47.94
N LEU A 704 126.92 -6.59 46.66
CA LEU A 704 128.03 -5.81 46.06
C LEU A 704 127.58 -4.41 45.63
N ASN A 705 126.33 -4.28 45.14
CA ASN A 705 125.76 -2.99 44.71
C ASN A 705 125.54 -2.00 45.87
N THR A 706 125.51 -2.47 47.13
CA THR A 706 125.39 -1.62 48.32
C THR A 706 126.72 -1.00 48.77
N LEU A 707 127.86 -1.38 48.18
CA LEU A 707 129.19 -0.86 48.54
C LEU A 707 129.49 0.45 47.82
N THR A 708 129.77 1.52 48.58
CA THR A 708 130.12 2.82 48.00
C THR A 708 131.63 2.97 47.81
N THR A 709 132.05 3.87 46.93
CA THR A 709 133.48 4.19 46.71
C THR A 709 134.18 4.69 47.98
N GLN A 710 133.44 5.27 48.91
CA GLN A 710 133.94 5.69 50.22
C GLN A 710 134.31 4.47 51.09
N ASP A 711 133.49 3.42 51.10
CA ASP A 711 133.73 2.19 51.88
C ASP A 711 135.01 1.46 51.44
N ILE A 712 135.27 1.44 50.13
CA ILE A 712 136.48 0.84 49.53
C ILE A 712 137.73 1.66 49.90
N THR A 713 137.61 2.99 49.90
CA THR A 713 138.71 3.90 50.29
C THR A 713 139.07 3.72 51.77
N VAL A 714 138.08 3.45 52.64
CA VAL A 714 138.31 3.12 54.05
C VAL A 714 139.14 1.84 54.19
N VAL A 715 138.79 0.76 53.50
CA VAL A 715 139.56 -0.49 53.55
C VAL A 715 140.99 -0.32 52.98
N LYS A 716 141.15 0.46 51.90
CA LYS A 716 142.46 0.72 51.28
C LYS A 716 143.40 1.55 52.16
N SER A 717 142.87 2.52 52.91
CA SER A 717 143.67 3.44 53.73
C SER A 717 144.25 2.82 55.01
N MET A 718 143.85 1.59 55.37
CA MET A 718 144.34 0.90 56.56
C MET A 718 145.84 0.60 56.46
N LYS A 719 146.64 1.20 57.36
CA LYS A 719 148.09 0.93 57.48
C LYS A 719 148.38 -0.52 57.92
N SER A 720 147.57 -1.08 58.81
CA SER A 720 147.59 -2.50 59.19
C SER A 720 146.14 -3.01 59.35
N PRO A 721 145.61 -3.86 58.45
CA PRO A 721 144.21 -4.28 58.47
C PRO A 721 143.93 -5.40 59.49
N PRO A 722 142.70 -5.53 60.00
CA PRO A 722 142.26 -6.69 60.79
C PRO A 722 142.36 -8.00 59.99
N THR A 723 142.67 -9.10 60.67
CA THR A 723 142.87 -10.44 60.05
C THR A 723 141.70 -10.89 59.17
N ALA A 724 140.45 -10.59 59.57
CA ALA A 724 139.25 -10.94 58.81
C ALA A 724 139.21 -10.28 57.41
N VAL A 725 139.59 -9.00 57.32
CA VAL A 725 139.61 -8.25 56.05
C VAL A 725 140.73 -8.76 55.14
N LYS A 726 141.87 -9.13 55.73
CA LYS A 726 143.01 -9.70 54.99
C LYS A 726 142.64 -11.03 54.31
N LEU A 727 141.93 -11.91 55.02
CA LEU A 727 141.48 -13.21 54.47
C LEU A 727 140.50 -13.06 53.30
N VAL A 728 139.55 -12.11 53.39
CA VAL A 728 138.57 -11.89 52.29
C VAL A 728 139.27 -11.39 51.04
N MET A 729 140.18 -10.44 51.19
CA MET A 729 140.94 -9.91 50.07
C MET A 729 141.91 -10.93 49.48
N GLU A 730 142.46 -11.82 50.29
CA GLU A 730 143.27 -12.95 49.83
C GLU A 730 142.45 -13.92 48.97
N ALA A 731 141.24 -14.30 49.42
CA ALA A 731 140.35 -15.17 48.67
C ALA A 731 139.93 -14.56 47.32
N ILE A 732 139.67 -13.25 47.27
CA ILE A 732 139.36 -12.54 46.02
C ILE A 732 140.58 -12.45 45.09
N CYS A 733 141.78 -12.21 45.64
CA CYS A 733 143.00 -12.24 44.85
C CYS A 733 143.24 -13.62 44.23
N ILE A 734 142.92 -14.70 44.93
CA ILE A 734 143.02 -16.07 44.42
C ILE A 734 141.99 -16.33 43.30
N LEU A 735 140.72 -15.92 43.44
CA LEU A 735 139.72 -16.05 42.36
C LEU A 735 140.10 -15.28 41.10
N LYS A 736 140.77 -14.13 41.27
CA LYS A 736 141.30 -13.33 40.16
C LYS A 736 142.68 -13.78 39.66
N GLY A 737 143.27 -14.83 40.25
CA GLY A 737 144.56 -15.39 39.82
C GLY A 737 145.78 -14.51 40.14
N ILE A 738 145.71 -13.62 41.14
CA ILE A 738 146.77 -12.68 41.51
C ILE A 738 147.76 -13.35 42.48
N LYS A 739 149.07 -13.26 42.18
CA LYS A 739 150.15 -13.90 42.96
C LYS A 739 150.58 -13.06 44.17
N PRO A 740 150.98 -13.68 45.32
CA PRO A 740 151.39 -12.97 46.54
C PRO A 740 152.79 -12.35 46.47
N GLU A 741 153.06 -11.37 47.33
CA GLU A 741 154.35 -10.69 47.44
C GLU A 741 155.14 -11.23 48.65
N ARG A 742 156.44 -11.49 48.50
CA ARG A 742 157.28 -12.10 49.55
C ARG A 742 157.96 -11.03 50.41
N ILE A 743 157.54 -10.89 51.66
CA ILE A 743 158.09 -9.90 52.61
C ILE A 743 158.75 -10.56 53.84
N PRO A 744 159.86 -10.01 54.38
CA PRO A 744 160.48 -10.49 55.63
C PRO A 744 159.59 -10.19 56.86
N ASP A 745 159.50 -11.14 57.81
CA ASP A 745 158.61 -11.12 58.99
C ASP A 745 158.84 -9.91 59.94
N PRO A 746 157.80 -9.15 60.33
CA PRO A 746 157.90 -8.04 61.28
C PRO A 746 158.25 -8.44 62.73
N SER A 747 158.29 -9.73 63.08
CA SER A 747 158.56 -10.22 64.45
C SER A 747 160.01 -10.59 64.76
N GLY A 748 160.96 -10.33 63.85
CA GLY A 748 162.39 -10.50 64.13
C GLY A 748 162.94 -11.93 64.01
N SER A 749 162.21 -12.86 63.39
CA SER A 749 162.74 -14.15 62.94
C SER A 749 162.95 -14.11 61.41
N GLY A 750 164.15 -14.41 60.89
CA GLY A 750 164.52 -14.25 59.47
C GLY A 750 163.82 -15.15 58.43
N LYS A 751 162.52 -15.47 58.60
CA LYS A 751 161.71 -16.20 57.61
C LYS A 751 160.93 -15.22 56.71
N LYS A 752 160.84 -15.53 55.41
CA LYS A 752 160.02 -14.78 54.43
C LYS A 752 158.59 -15.33 54.44
N VAL A 753 157.59 -14.48 54.62
CA VAL A 753 156.16 -14.85 54.60
C VAL A 753 155.52 -14.28 53.33
N GLU A 754 154.59 -15.03 52.73
CA GLU A 754 153.82 -14.59 51.55
C GLU A 754 152.64 -13.71 52.01
N ASP A 755 152.63 -12.45 51.58
CA ASP A 755 151.61 -11.47 51.94
C ASP A 755 150.80 -11.05 50.72
N TYR A 756 149.49 -11.28 50.78
CA TYR A 756 148.54 -10.87 49.72
C TYR A 756 148.02 -9.44 49.90
N TRP A 757 148.35 -8.77 51.01
CA TRP A 757 147.80 -7.44 51.29
C TRP A 757 148.37 -6.34 50.38
N GLY A 758 149.66 -6.39 50.04
CA GLY A 758 150.27 -5.49 49.05
C GLY A 758 149.56 -5.54 47.68
N PRO A 759 149.44 -6.73 47.06
CA PRO A 759 148.66 -6.93 45.84
C PRO A 759 147.17 -6.55 45.98
N ALA A 760 146.53 -6.88 47.11
CA ALA A 760 145.13 -6.52 47.37
C ALA A 760 144.90 -5.00 47.43
N LYS A 761 145.86 -4.22 47.96
CA LYS A 761 145.79 -2.75 47.95
C LYS A 761 145.85 -2.16 46.55
N LYS A 762 146.60 -2.79 45.62
CA LYS A 762 146.60 -2.40 44.21
C LYS A 762 145.24 -2.71 43.57
N LEU A 763 144.66 -3.87 43.86
CA LEU A 763 143.34 -4.27 43.38
C LEU A 763 142.21 -3.34 43.87
N LEU A 764 142.20 -3.00 45.17
CA LEU A 764 141.25 -2.05 45.77
C LEU A 764 141.47 -0.60 45.28
N GLY A 765 142.61 -0.31 44.65
CA GLY A 765 142.91 0.99 44.08
C GLY A 765 142.39 1.21 42.67
N ASP A 766 141.92 0.16 42.00
CA ASP A 766 141.34 0.24 40.65
C ASP A 766 139.91 0.79 40.71
N LEU A 767 139.64 1.89 39.99
CA LEU A 767 138.33 2.53 39.92
C LEU A 767 137.24 1.56 39.40
N ARG A 768 137.61 0.51 38.64
CA ARG A 768 136.67 -0.50 38.11
C ARG A 768 136.60 -1.78 38.95
N PHE A 769 137.17 -1.81 40.15
CA PHE A 769 137.22 -3.02 40.97
C PHE A 769 135.85 -3.69 41.20
N LEU A 770 134.82 -2.94 41.62
CA LEU A 770 133.47 -3.49 41.83
C LEU A 770 132.86 -4.03 40.54
N GLN A 771 132.98 -3.28 39.43
CA GLN A 771 132.47 -3.71 38.13
C GLN A 771 133.15 -5.00 37.66
N SER A 772 134.44 -5.14 37.95
CA SER A 772 135.21 -6.33 37.64
C SER A 772 134.85 -7.58 38.47
N LEU A 773 134.05 -7.44 39.54
CA LEU A 773 133.44 -8.55 40.28
C LEU A 773 132.04 -8.91 39.73
N HIS A 774 131.31 -7.94 39.17
CA HIS A 774 130.03 -8.17 38.48
C HIS A 774 130.22 -8.90 37.14
N GLU A 775 131.24 -8.51 36.38
CA GLU A 775 131.53 -9.04 35.04
C GLU A 775 132.39 -10.32 35.07
N TYR A 776 132.63 -10.91 36.25
CA TYR A 776 133.42 -12.13 36.35
C TYR A 776 132.70 -13.32 35.68
N ASP A 777 133.40 -14.02 34.81
CA ASP A 777 132.86 -15.17 34.07
C ASP A 777 132.62 -16.36 35.02
N LYS A 778 131.38 -16.45 35.48
CA LYS A 778 130.88 -17.44 36.45
C LYS A 778 130.63 -18.82 35.85
N ASP A 779 130.52 -18.92 34.52
CA ASP A 779 130.21 -20.18 33.83
C ASP A 779 131.48 -20.98 33.49
N ASN A 780 132.68 -20.38 33.63
CA ASN A 780 133.94 -20.99 33.19
C ASN A 780 135.13 -20.81 34.16
N ILE A 781 134.94 -21.16 35.45
CA ILE A 781 135.97 -20.99 36.49
C ILE A 781 136.97 -22.17 36.50
N PRO A 782 138.31 -21.93 36.46
CA PRO A 782 139.30 -23.01 36.49
C PRO A 782 139.21 -23.90 37.74
N PRO A 783 139.12 -25.25 37.62
CA PRO A 783 138.85 -26.15 38.74
C PRO A 783 139.86 -26.07 39.90
N HIS A 784 141.13 -25.80 39.58
CA HIS A 784 142.19 -25.74 40.58
C HIS A 784 142.02 -24.55 41.55
N LEU A 785 141.48 -23.42 41.09
CA LEU A 785 141.23 -22.23 41.91
C LEU A 785 140.08 -22.47 42.90
N MET A 786 138.98 -23.08 42.44
CA MET A 786 137.84 -23.39 43.30
C MET A 786 138.19 -24.43 44.36
N THR A 787 139.04 -25.40 44.02
CA THR A 787 139.54 -26.40 44.99
C THR A 787 140.31 -25.74 46.15
N ILE A 788 141.14 -24.72 45.85
CA ILE A 788 141.86 -23.97 46.88
C ILE A 788 140.89 -23.21 47.80
N ILE A 789 139.83 -22.63 47.23
CA ILE A 789 138.85 -21.83 47.97
C ILE A 789 137.97 -22.68 48.87
N ARG A 790 137.47 -23.80 48.36
CA ARG A 790 136.71 -24.77 49.19
C ARG A 790 137.53 -25.25 50.38
N ASN A 791 138.79 -25.63 50.15
CA ASN A 791 139.60 -26.31 51.17
C ASN A 791 140.26 -25.36 52.19
N LYS A 792 140.63 -24.14 51.80
CA LYS A 792 141.32 -23.19 52.70
C LYS A 792 140.42 -22.12 53.31
N TYR A 793 139.35 -21.70 52.63
CA TYR A 793 138.56 -20.54 53.04
C TYR A 793 137.12 -20.90 53.39
N ILE A 794 136.38 -21.61 52.53
CA ILE A 794 134.95 -21.91 52.80
C ILE A 794 134.75 -22.85 54.00
N THR A 795 135.69 -23.76 54.25
CA THR A 795 135.68 -24.62 55.44
C THR A 795 136.20 -23.95 56.71
N TYR A 796 136.78 -22.74 56.62
CA TYR A 796 137.38 -22.05 57.76
C TYR A 796 136.32 -21.36 58.64
N SER A 797 136.29 -21.68 59.93
CA SER A 797 135.18 -21.30 60.85
C SER A 797 135.00 -19.80 61.08
N ASP A 798 136.00 -18.98 60.76
CA ASP A 798 135.94 -17.52 60.87
C ASP A 798 135.70 -16.81 59.53
N PHE A 799 135.65 -17.55 58.42
CA PHE A 799 135.33 -17.03 57.08
C PHE A 799 133.82 -17.11 56.78
N VAL A 800 133.03 -16.48 57.64
CA VAL A 800 131.56 -16.43 57.54
C VAL A 800 131.14 -14.97 57.44
N PRO A 801 130.26 -14.58 56.48
CA PRO A 801 129.91 -13.17 56.25
C PRO A 801 129.49 -12.41 57.52
N GLU A 802 128.68 -13.03 58.38
CA GLU A 802 128.18 -12.41 59.62
C GLU A 802 129.29 -12.08 60.63
N LYS A 803 130.36 -12.88 60.71
CA LYS A 803 131.51 -12.58 61.57
C LYS A 803 132.38 -11.48 60.97
N ILE A 804 132.57 -11.51 59.65
CA ILE A 804 133.42 -10.54 58.93
C ILE A 804 132.80 -9.13 58.95
N LYS A 805 131.47 -9.04 58.95
CA LYS A 805 130.72 -7.80 59.11
C LYS A 805 131.15 -6.96 60.31
N THR A 806 131.49 -7.60 61.44
CA THR A 806 131.92 -6.90 62.66
C THR A 806 133.26 -6.18 62.50
N ALA A 807 134.13 -6.66 61.61
CA ALA A 807 135.42 -6.03 61.31
C ALA A 807 135.32 -5.00 60.17
N SER A 808 134.49 -5.26 59.16
CA SER A 808 134.15 -4.30 58.11
C SER A 808 132.90 -4.75 57.37
N THR A 809 131.88 -3.89 57.34
CA THR A 809 130.67 -4.08 56.52
C THR A 809 131.02 -4.18 55.03
N ALA A 810 132.08 -3.49 54.59
CA ALA A 810 132.54 -3.58 53.21
C ALA A 810 133.13 -4.97 52.87
N ALA A 811 133.79 -5.63 53.83
CA ALA A 811 134.35 -6.96 53.65
C ALA A 811 133.28 -8.07 53.70
N GLU A 812 132.11 -7.84 54.31
CA GLU A 812 130.98 -8.79 54.32
C GLU A 812 130.45 -9.04 52.90
N GLY A 813 130.16 -7.97 52.14
CA GLY A 813 129.61 -8.08 50.79
C GLY A 813 130.56 -8.82 49.83
N MET A 814 131.86 -8.51 49.95
CA MET A 814 132.93 -9.19 49.23
C MET A 814 133.05 -10.68 49.60
N CYS A 815 132.85 -11.05 50.87
CA CYS A 815 132.84 -12.45 51.30
C CYS A 815 131.63 -13.24 50.77
N LYS A 816 130.42 -12.64 50.77
CA LYS A 816 129.20 -13.29 50.26
C LYS A 816 129.32 -13.67 48.78
N TRP A 817 129.99 -12.83 48.00
CA TRP A 817 130.26 -13.09 46.59
C TRP A 817 131.15 -14.32 46.37
N VAL A 818 132.24 -14.47 47.13
CA VAL A 818 133.15 -15.64 47.02
C VAL A 818 132.40 -16.95 47.31
N CYS A 819 131.51 -16.97 48.30
CA CYS A 819 130.70 -18.15 48.63
C CYS A 819 129.63 -18.49 47.58
N ALA A 820 129.12 -17.49 46.84
CA ALA A 820 128.10 -17.72 45.81
C ALA A 820 128.69 -18.34 44.53
N MET A 821 129.91 -17.97 44.15
CA MET A 821 130.59 -18.52 42.99
C MET A 821 130.85 -20.03 43.10
N ASP A 822 131.06 -20.52 44.33
CA ASP A 822 131.21 -21.94 44.60
C ASP A 822 129.95 -22.77 44.34
N LYS A 823 128.79 -22.24 44.77
CA LYS A 823 127.49 -22.92 44.64
C LYS A 823 126.98 -22.94 43.20
N TYR A 824 127.33 -21.91 42.42
CA TYR A 824 126.91 -21.81 41.02
C TYR A 824 127.69 -22.77 40.10
N ASP A 825 129.02 -22.92 40.27
CA ASP A 825 129.84 -23.89 39.49
C ASP A 825 129.40 -25.35 39.69
N ALA A 826 128.87 -25.70 40.87
CA ALA A 826 128.35 -27.04 41.14
C ALA A 826 127.10 -27.37 40.32
N VAL A 827 126.20 -26.40 40.11
CA VAL A 827 124.91 -26.60 39.41
C VAL A 827 125.07 -26.46 37.88
N ALA A 828 125.96 -25.57 37.42
CA ALA A 828 126.20 -25.36 35.98
C ALA A 828 126.67 -26.62 35.24
N LYS A 829 127.38 -27.53 35.91
CA LYS A 829 127.86 -28.81 35.34
C LYS A 829 126.77 -29.87 35.15
N GLU A 830 125.65 -29.79 35.86
CA GLU A 830 124.56 -30.76 35.74
C GLU A 830 123.56 -30.43 34.61
N VAL A 831 123.45 -29.15 34.22
CA VAL A 831 122.42 -28.66 33.27
C VAL A 831 122.89 -28.70 31.80
N ALA A 832 124.20 -28.75 31.54
CA ALA A 832 124.77 -28.69 30.19
C ALA A 832 124.28 -29.79 29.19
N PRO A 833 124.23 -31.09 29.53
CA PRO A 833 123.79 -32.12 28.57
C PRO A 833 122.27 -32.12 28.29
N LYS A 834 121.45 -31.47 29.13
CA LYS A 834 119.99 -31.42 28.95
C LYS A 834 119.55 -30.34 27.95
N LYS A 835 120.29 -29.22 27.84
CA LYS A 835 120.00 -28.13 26.89
C LYS A 835 120.20 -28.50 25.42
N GLU A 836 121.10 -29.44 25.12
CA GLU A 836 121.42 -29.83 23.75
C GLU A 836 120.36 -30.78 23.15
N LYS A 837 119.72 -31.61 23.99
CA LYS A 837 118.60 -32.49 23.58
C LYS A 837 117.30 -31.72 23.31
N LEU A 838 117.06 -30.62 24.03
CA LEU A 838 115.89 -29.76 23.84
C LEU A 838 115.86 -29.14 22.42
N ALA A 839 117.02 -28.70 21.92
CA ALA A 839 117.13 -28.01 20.63
C ALA A 839 116.86 -28.92 19.41
N GLN A 840 117.15 -30.23 19.51
CA GLN A 840 116.80 -31.19 18.45
C GLN A 840 115.28 -31.44 18.38
N ALA A 841 114.62 -31.59 19.53
CA ALA A 841 113.19 -31.89 19.57
C ALA A 841 112.30 -30.73 19.11
N GLU A 842 112.67 -29.47 19.38
CA GLU A 842 111.92 -28.30 18.92
C GLU A 842 112.02 -28.08 17.39
N GLY A 843 113.07 -28.58 16.73
CA GLY A 843 113.25 -28.46 15.28
C GLY A 843 112.35 -29.38 14.45
N GLU A 844 112.15 -30.63 14.89
CA GLU A 844 111.30 -31.61 14.20
C GLU A 844 109.81 -31.22 14.26
N LEU A 845 109.38 -30.63 15.38
CA LEU A 845 108.01 -30.15 15.60
C LEU A 845 107.57 -29.09 14.58
N SER A 846 108.48 -28.19 14.18
CA SER A 846 108.16 -27.07 13.28
C SER A 846 107.80 -27.52 11.86
N VAL A 847 108.43 -28.59 11.36
CA VAL A 847 108.19 -29.09 10.00
C VAL A 847 106.86 -29.84 9.92
N ALA A 848 106.48 -30.57 10.97
CA ALA A 848 105.22 -31.28 11.04
C ALA A 848 104.00 -30.34 11.05
N MET A 849 104.08 -29.22 11.79
CA MET A 849 102.97 -28.25 11.88
C MET A 849 102.67 -27.51 10.56
N GLU A 850 103.68 -27.18 9.75
CA GLU A 850 103.48 -26.46 8.48
C GLU A 850 102.81 -27.34 7.41
N SER A 851 103.11 -28.64 7.40
CA SER A 851 102.45 -29.62 6.52
C SER A 851 100.97 -29.81 6.87
N LEU A 852 100.66 -29.89 8.16
CA LEU A 852 99.29 -30.05 8.66
C LEU A 852 98.39 -28.86 8.26
N GLN A 853 98.92 -27.63 8.33
CA GLN A 853 98.16 -26.42 8.03
C GLN A 853 97.72 -26.33 6.56
N LYS A 854 98.55 -26.78 5.60
CA LYS A 854 98.18 -26.83 4.17
C LYS A 854 97.06 -27.83 3.89
N LYS A 855 97.08 -29.00 4.55
CA LYS A 855 96.04 -30.04 4.37
C LYS A 855 94.71 -29.65 5.04
N GLN A 856 94.76 -28.96 6.17
CA GLN A 856 93.55 -28.39 6.81
C GLN A 856 92.86 -27.33 5.93
N ALA A 857 93.60 -26.50 5.20
CA ALA A 857 93.02 -25.53 4.28
C ALA A 857 92.32 -26.18 3.07
N ALA A 858 92.92 -27.25 2.51
CA ALA A 858 92.30 -28.00 1.42
C ALA A 858 91.01 -28.72 1.84
N LEU A 859 90.99 -29.30 3.06
CA LEU A 859 89.78 -29.91 3.63
C LEU A 859 88.62 -28.90 3.74
N LYS A 860 88.92 -27.66 4.14
CA LYS A 860 87.90 -26.60 4.27
C LYS A 860 87.26 -26.20 2.93
N GLU A 861 88.04 -26.17 1.84
CA GLU A 861 87.51 -25.81 0.52
C GLU A 861 86.51 -26.86 -0.01
N VAL A 862 86.80 -28.15 0.20
CA VAL A 862 85.90 -29.24 -0.23
C VAL A 862 84.66 -29.29 0.68
N GLN A 863 84.81 -29.03 1.99
CA GLN A 863 83.68 -28.91 2.92
C GLN A 863 82.73 -27.75 2.55
N ASP A 864 83.25 -26.58 2.16
CA ASP A 864 82.44 -25.43 1.74
C ASP A 864 81.69 -25.69 0.42
N LYS A 865 82.31 -26.43 -0.53
CA LYS A 865 81.64 -26.87 -1.77
C LYS A 865 80.50 -27.85 -1.48
N LEU A 866 80.76 -28.85 -0.63
CA LEU A 866 79.74 -29.81 -0.20
C LEU A 866 78.56 -29.11 0.50
N ALA A 867 78.83 -28.14 1.38
CA ALA A 867 77.80 -27.37 2.08
C ALA A 867 76.90 -26.59 1.12
N LYS A 868 77.47 -25.96 0.08
CA LYS A 868 76.71 -25.21 -0.92
C LYS A 868 75.87 -26.11 -1.82
N LEU A 869 76.40 -27.27 -2.20
CA LEU A 869 75.64 -28.28 -2.95
C LEU A 869 74.50 -28.86 -2.11
N GLN A 870 74.72 -29.08 -0.81
CA GLN A 870 73.70 -29.53 0.14
C GLN A 870 72.56 -28.51 0.26
N GLU A 871 72.87 -27.21 0.41
CA GLU A 871 71.87 -26.13 0.46
C GLU A 871 71.04 -26.06 -0.84
N THR A 872 71.71 -26.19 -1.99
CA THR A 872 71.04 -26.20 -3.31
C THR A 872 70.15 -27.44 -3.48
N LEU A 873 70.58 -28.58 -2.94
CA LEU A 873 69.83 -29.83 -2.95
C LEU A 873 68.59 -29.75 -2.07
N ASP A 874 68.71 -29.17 -0.87
CA ASP A 874 67.58 -28.97 0.03
C ASP A 874 66.56 -27.97 -0.56
N ALA A 875 67.01 -26.91 -1.24
CA ALA A 875 66.13 -26.01 -1.98
C ALA A 875 65.38 -26.70 -3.13
N ASN A 876 66.07 -27.55 -3.91
CA ASN A 876 65.44 -28.32 -4.99
C ASN A 876 64.53 -29.44 -4.47
N LYS A 877 64.85 -30.06 -3.33
CA LYS A 877 63.97 -31.03 -2.64
C LYS A 877 62.68 -30.37 -2.16
N ASN A 878 62.77 -29.18 -1.56
CA ASN A 878 61.59 -28.42 -1.15
C ASN A 878 60.73 -28.03 -2.36
N LYS A 879 61.36 -27.53 -3.44
CA LYS A 879 60.65 -27.20 -4.68
C LYS A 879 59.99 -28.42 -5.34
N LYS A 880 60.65 -29.58 -5.31
CA LYS A 880 60.05 -30.85 -5.75
C LYS A 880 58.84 -31.19 -4.88
N ALA A 881 58.98 -31.16 -3.55
CA ALA A 881 57.90 -31.48 -2.62
C ALA A 881 56.69 -30.53 -2.80
N ASP A 882 56.92 -29.24 -3.02
CA ASP A 882 55.86 -28.27 -3.30
C ASP A 882 55.14 -28.57 -4.62
N LEU A 883 55.89 -28.91 -5.68
CA LEU A 883 55.31 -29.32 -6.96
C LEU A 883 54.55 -30.65 -6.86
N GLU A 884 55.05 -31.63 -6.10
CA GLU A 884 54.35 -32.89 -5.82
C GLU A 884 53.03 -32.63 -5.09
N ASN A 885 53.04 -31.78 -4.06
CA ASN A 885 51.85 -31.39 -3.32
C ASN A 885 50.84 -30.66 -4.20
N GLN A 886 51.29 -29.75 -5.09
CA GLN A 886 50.41 -29.04 -6.02
C GLN A 886 49.78 -29.98 -7.06
N VAL A 887 50.56 -30.89 -7.63
CA VAL A 887 50.06 -31.89 -8.60
C VAL A 887 49.09 -32.85 -7.94
N ASP A 888 49.40 -33.37 -6.74
CA ASP A 888 48.50 -34.27 -6.00
C ASP A 888 47.20 -33.57 -5.59
N LEU A 889 47.28 -32.33 -5.09
CA LEU A 889 46.09 -31.55 -4.72
C LEU A 889 45.24 -31.21 -5.96
N CYS A 890 45.86 -30.80 -7.06
CA CYS A 890 45.16 -30.47 -8.31
C CYS A 890 44.49 -31.73 -8.89
N SER A 891 45.22 -32.85 -8.98
CA SER A 891 44.71 -34.14 -9.44
C SER A 891 43.48 -34.60 -8.65
N LYS A 892 43.56 -34.59 -7.31
CA LYS A 892 42.44 -34.95 -6.42
C LYS A 892 41.24 -34.01 -6.56
N LYS A 893 41.49 -32.71 -6.78
CA LYS A 893 40.42 -31.73 -7.04
C LYS A 893 39.73 -32.01 -8.38
N LEU A 894 40.51 -32.34 -9.41
CA LEU A 894 40.02 -32.65 -10.75
C LEU A 894 39.17 -33.91 -10.76
N GLU A 895 39.65 -34.99 -10.15
CA GLU A 895 38.92 -36.26 -10.05
C GLU A 895 37.56 -36.07 -9.37
N ARG A 896 37.54 -35.33 -8.25
CA ARG A 896 36.28 -35.01 -7.53
C ARG A 896 35.36 -34.12 -8.36
N ALA A 897 35.91 -33.14 -9.08
CA ALA A 897 35.13 -32.22 -9.89
C ALA A 897 34.54 -32.91 -11.14
N GLU A 898 35.29 -33.80 -11.79
CA GLU A 898 34.81 -34.65 -12.89
C GLU A 898 33.70 -35.60 -12.42
N GLN A 899 33.85 -36.26 -11.26
CA GLN A 899 32.79 -37.09 -10.68
C GLN A 899 31.51 -36.29 -10.40
N LEU A 900 31.66 -35.07 -9.87
CA LEU A 900 30.53 -34.18 -9.58
C LEU A 900 29.83 -33.70 -10.86
N ILE A 901 30.58 -33.25 -11.87
CA ILE A 901 30.04 -32.82 -13.16
C ILE A 901 29.38 -34.00 -13.89
N GLY A 902 30.02 -35.17 -13.89
CA GLY A 902 29.46 -36.40 -14.45
C GLY A 902 28.15 -36.81 -13.79
N GLY A 903 28.08 -36.75 -12.45
CA GLY A 903 26.86 -37.02 -11.69
C GLY A 903 25.74 -35.99 -11.92
N LEU A 904 26.08 -34.73 -12.20
CA LEU A 904 25.14 -33.64 -12.45
C LEU A 904 24.73 -33.50 -13.94
N GLY A 905 25.32 -34.29 -14.85
CA GLY A 905 25.01 -34.23 -16.28
C GLY A 905 23.53 -34.50 -16.60
N GLY A 906 22.90 -35.46 -15.90
CA GLY A 906 21.46 -35.73 -16.04
C GLY A 906 20.58 -34.57 -15.56
N GLU A 907 20.98 -33.90 -14.47
CA GLU A 907 20.31 -32.71 -13.98
C GLU A 907 20.46 -31.52 -14.94
N LYS A 908 21.63 -31.34 -15.57
CA LYS A 908 21.85 -30.32 -16.61
C LYS A 908 20.83 -30.47 -17.75
N THR A 909 20.66 -31.68 -18.29
CA THR A 909 19.69 -31.94 -19.36
C THR A 909 18.27 -31.62 -18.91
N ARG A 910 17.90 -32.06 -17.70
CA ARG A 910 16.56 -31.80 -17.12
C ARG A 910 16.31 -30.31 -16.93
N TRP A 911 17.27 -29.56 -16.38
CA TRP A 911 17.12 -28.12 -16.14
C TRP A 911 17.01 -27.34 -17.45
N SER A 912 17.77 -27.74 -18.48
CA SER A 912 17.66 -27.16 -19.83
C SER A 912 16.27 -27.38 -20.44
N GLU A 913 15.74 -28.60 -20.34
CA GLU A 913 14.38 -28.91 -20.84
C GLU A 913 13.31 -28.14 -20.06
N MET A 914 13.43 -28.06 -18.73
CA MET A 914 12.51 -27.27 -17.90
C MET A 914 12.56 -25.77 -18.21
N ALA A 915 13.75 -25.20 -18.41
CA ALA A 915 13.91 -23.79 -18.78
C ALA A 915 13.27 -23.49 -20.14
N LEU A 916 13.39 -24.40 -21.11
CA LEU A 916 12.77 -24.29 -22.43
C LEU A 916 11.24 -24.38 -22.36
N ASN A 917 10.71 -25.36 -21.62
CA ASN A 917 9.26 -25.52 -21.41
C ASN A 917 8.65 -24.32 -20.66
N LEU A 918 9.35 -23.78 -19.66
CA LEU A 918 8.93 -22.56 -18.96
C LEU A 918 8.97 -21.32 -19.88
N GLY A 919 9.89 -21.28 -20.84
CA GLY A 919 9.90 -20.27 -21.90
C GLY A 919 8.65 -20.33 -22.77
N GLN A 920 8.31 -21.51 -23.29
CA GLN A 920 7.08 -21.70 -24.07
C GLN A 920 5.81 -21.38 -23.28
N LEU A 921 5.79 -21.75 -21.99
CA LEU A 921 4.69 -21.41 -21.09
C LEU A 921 4.56 -19.90 -20.89
N TYR A 922 5.68 -19.18 -20.77
CA TYR A 922 5.70 -17.72 -20.61
C TYR A 922 5.05 -17.01 -21.80
N ASP A 923 5.32 -17.47 -23.02
CA ASP A 923 4.74 -16.90 -24.24
C ASP A 923 3.23 -17.15 -24.32
N ASN A 924 2.79 -18.39 -24.05
CA ASN A 924 1.37 -18.79 -24.07
C ASN A 924 0.55 -18.20 -22.92
N LEU A 925 1.20 -17.71 -21.87
CA LEU A 925 0.55 -17.19 -20.67
C LEU A 925 -0.40 -16.02 -20.98
N THR A 926 -0.09 -15.22 -22.01
CA THR A 926 -0.89 -14.05 -22.38
C THR A 926 -2.32 -14.44 -22.73
N GLY A 927 -2.52 -15.42 -23.61
CA GLY A 927 -3.84 -15.92 -23.96
C GLY A 927 -4.51 -16.74 -22.85
N ASP A 928 -3.73 -17.57 -22.15
CA ASP A 928 -4.28 -18.44 -21.08
C ASP A 928 -4.84 -17.61 -19.92
N ILE A 929 -4.14 -16.54 -19.51
CA ILE A 929 -4.59 -15.66 -18.43
C ILE A 929 -5.71 -14.73 -18.91
N LEU A 930 -5.73 -14.33 -20.18
CA LEU A 930 -6.82 -13.55 -20.75
C LEU A 930 -8.16 -14.30 -20.66
N ILE A 931 -8.16 -15.57 -21.09
CA ILE A 931 -9.34 -16.45 -20.99
C ILE A 931 -9.69 -16.70 -19.51
N SER A 932 -8.69 -16.95 -18.66
CA SER A 932 -8.90 -17.15 -17.22
C SER A 932 -9.57 -15.94 -16.57
N ALA A 933 -9.11 -14.73 -16.88
CA ALA A 933 -9.71 -13.50 -16.38
C ALA A 933 -11.15 -13.31 -16.89
N GLY A 934 -11.43 -13.70 -18.14
CA GLY A 934 -12.79 -13.80 -18.69
C GLY A 934 -13.69 -14.70 -17.86
N ILE A 935 -13.21 -15.91 -17.54
CA ILE A 935 -13.94 -16.89 -16.74
C ILE A 935 -14.21 -16.34 -15.34
N VAL A 936 -13.20 -15.77 -14.68
CA VAL A 936 -13.31 -15.20 -13.32
C VAL A 936 -14.29 -14.03 -13.27
N ALA A 937 -14.25 -13.13 -14.26
CA ALA A 937 -15.07 -11.91 -14.27
C ALA A 937 -16.54 -12.17 -14.66
N TYR A 938 -16.80 -13.10 -15.58
CA TYR A 938 -18.14 -13.28 -16.17
C TYR A 938 -18.78 -14.64 -15.91
N LEU A 939 -18.01 -15.74 -15.95
CA LEU A 939 -18.59 -17.08 -16.02
C LEU A 939 -18.89 -17.72 -14.66
N GLY A 940 -18.70 -16.97 -13.56
CA GLY A 940 -19.00 -17.43 -12.20
C GLY A 940 -20.49 -17.74 -11.96
N ALA A 941 -21.41 -16.97 -12.54
CA ALA A 941 -22.86 -17.14 -12.35
C ALA A 941 -23.47 -18.29 -13.18
N PHE A 942 -22.76 -18.77 -14.20
CA PHE A 942 -23.27 -19.74 -15.16
C PHE A 942 -23.00 -21.19 -14.73
N THR A 943 -23.88 -22.10 -15.14
CA THR A 943 -23.70 -23.54 -14.90
C THR A 943 -22.60 -24.12 -15.80
N SER A 944 -22.14 -25.32 -15.46
CA SER A 944 -21.02 -25.99 -16.13
C SER A 944 -21.16 -26.08 -17.66
N SER A 945 -22.37 -26.35 -18.17
CA SER A 945 -22.62 -26.46 -19.63
C SER A 945 -22.35 -25.15 -20.37
N TYR A 946 -22.93 -24.03 -19.91
CA TYR A 946 -22.72 -22.72 -20.53
C TYR A 946 -21.28 -22.27 -20.38
N ARG A 947 -20.65 -22.51 -19.22
CA ARG A 947 -19.24 -22.17 -18.99
C ARG A 947 -18.32 -22.90 -19.98
N GLN A 948 -18.48 -24.22 -20.13
CA GLN A 948 -17.67 -25.01 -21.05
C GLN A 948 -17.88 -24.60 -22.52
N GLN A 949 -19.12 -24.30 -22.92
CA GLN A 949 -19.41 -23.84 -24.28
C GLN A 949 -18.76 -22.49 -24.56
N GLN A 950 -18.93 -21.52 -23.65
CA GLN A 950 -18.38 -20.18 -23.81
C GLN A 950 -16.85 -20.18 -23.79
N THR A 951 -16.22 -20.96 -22.90
CA THR A 951 -14.76 -21.09 -22.86
C THR A 951 -14.20 -21.69 -24.15
N LYS A 952 -14.89 -22.68 -24.75
CA LYS A 952 -14.47 -23.26 -26.04
C LYS A 952 -14.53 -22.24 -27.18
N GLU A 953 -15.60 -21.47 -27.24
CA GLU A 953 -15.74 -20.38 -28.21
C GLU A 953 -14.61 -19.35 -28.05
N TRP A 954 -14.34 -18.92 -26.81
CA TRP A 954 -13.26 -17.99 -26.49
C TRP A 954 -11.87 -18.53 -26.83
N MET A 955 -11.59 -19.80 -26.57
CA MET A 955 -10.32 -20.43 -26.98
C MET A 955 -10.15 -20.41 -28.51
N SER A 956 -11.23 -20.66 -29.26
CA SER A 956 -11.18 -20.63 -30.74
C SER A 956 -10.93 -19.21 -31.27
N LEU A 957 -11.52 -18.20 -30.64
CA LEU A 957 -11.39 -16.79 -31.03
C LEU A 957 -10.02 -16.21 -30.65
N CYS A 958 -9.42 -16.62 -29.53
CA CYS A 958 -8.03 -16.26 -29.21
C CYS A 958 -7.05 -16.78 -30.27
N LYS A 959 -7.24 -18.04 -30.72
CA LYS A 959 -6.39 -18.65 -31.75
C LYS A 959 -6.54 -17.97 -33.11
N SER A 960 -7.77 -17.65 -33.52
CA SER A 960 -8.01 -16.98 -34.81
C SER A 960 -7.45 -15.56 -34.87
N ARG A 961 -7.25 -14.92 -33.72
CA ARG A 961 -6.68 -13.57 -33.58
C ARG A 961 -5.17 -13.55 -33.32
N GLY A 962 -4.48 -14.69 -33.45
CA GLY A 962 -3.03 -14.77 -33.33
C GLY A 962 -2.49 -14.56 -31.91
N ILE A 963 -3.32 -14.72 -30.86
CA ILE A 963 -2.88 -14.61 -29.47
C ILE A 963 -2.23 -15.94 -29.04
N PRO A 964 -0.96 -15.94 -28.58
CA PRO A 964 -0.31 -17.14 -28.05
C PRO A 964 -1.10 -17.72 -26.88
N CYS A 965 -1.51 -18.98 -26.99
CA CYS A 965 -2.28 -19.69 -25.97
C CYS A 965 -2.02 -21.19 -26.02
N SER A 966 -2.19 -21.85 -24.89
CA SER A 966 -2.05 -23.31 -24.80
C SER A 966 -3.17 -24.01 -25.59
N SER A 967 -2.87 -25.21 -26.13
CA SER A 967 -3.81 -25.95 -26.97
C SER A 967 -5.10 -26.34 -26.23
N ASN A 968 -4.97 -26.72 -24.95
CA ASN A 968 -6.05 -27.12 -24.04
C ASN A 968 -5.97 -26.30 -22.74
N MET A 969 -6.45 -25.07 -22.76
CA MET A 969 -6.50 -24.21 -21.57
C MET A 969 -7.58 -24.72 -20.60
N SER A 970 -7.22 -24.83 -19.32
CA SER A 970 -8.16 -25.04 -18.21
C SER A 970 -7.87 -24.05 -17.08
N LEU A 971 -8.89 -23.72 -16.29
CA LEU A 971 -8.72 -22.80 -15.15
C LEU A 971 -7.81 -23.41 -14.07
N MET A 972 -7.93 -24.73 -13.86
CA MET A 972 -7.07 -25.50 -12.96
C MET A 972 -5.59 -25.46 -13.39
N SER A 973 -5.27 -25.60 -14.68
CA SER A 973 -3.88 -25.61 -15.14
C SER A 973 -3.23 -24.22 -15.16
N SER A 974 -4.02 -23.16 -15.31
CA SER A 974 -3.53 -21.77 -15.43
C SER A 974 -3.43 -21.05 -14.09
N LEU A 975 -4.48 -21.11 -13.28
CA LEU A 975 -4.60 -20.40 -11.99
C LEU A 975 -4.66 -21.34 -10.78
N GLY A 976 -4.89 -22.64 -10.98
CA GLY A 976 -4.98 -23.60 -9.90
C GLY A 976 -3.62 -23.93 -9.28
N ASP A 977 -3.53 -23.80 -7.96
CA ASP A 977 -2.40 -24.32 -7.17
C ASP A 977 -2.79 -25.70 -6.62
N PRO A 978 -2.10 -26.79 -7.00
CA PRO A 978 -2.42 -28.14 -6.52
C PRO A 978 -2.42 -28.29 -5.00
N VAL A 979 -1.59 -27.51 -4.28
CA VAL A 979 -1.52 -27.56 -2.81
C VAL A 979 -2.78 -26.94 -2.21
N LYS A 980 -3.16 -25.74 -2.66
CA LYS A 980 -4.39 -25.07 -2.22
C LYS A 980 -5.64 -25.85 -2.58
N ILE A 981 -5.70 -26.42 -3.78
CA ILE A 981 -6.84 -27.25 -4.21
C ILE A 981 -7.01 -28.43 -3.25
N ARG A 982 -5.90 -29.08 -2.85
CA ARG A 982 -5.94 -30.17 -1.87
C ARG A 982 -6.39 -29.69 -0.49
N GLU A 983 -5.94 -28.53 -0.04
CA GLU A 983 -6.42 -27.90 1.20
C GLU A 983 -7.93 -27.63 1.14
N TRP A 984 -8.45 -27.13 0.02
CA TRP A 984 -9.88 -26.91 -0.18
C TRP A 984 -10.66 -28.22 -0.15
N THR A 985 -10.16 -29.28 -0.78
CA THR A 985 -10.79 -30.60 -0.71
C THR A 985 -10.82 -31.15 0.71
N ILE A 986 -9.73 -30.96 1.48
CA ILE A 986 -9.69 -31.32 2.90
C ILE A 986 -10.71 -30.50 3.72
N ALA A 987 -10.88 -29.22 3.39
CA ALA A 987 -11.88 -28.35 4.01
C ALA A 987 -13.33 -28.69 3.58
N GLY A 988 -13.53 -29.59 2.61
CA GLY A 988 -14.83 -30.11 2.19
C GLY A 988 -15.35 -29.60 0.86
N LEU A 989 -14.51 -28.96 0.03
CA LEU A 989 -14.84 -28.66 -1.36
C LEU A 989 -14.87 -29.97 -2.18
N PRO A 990 -15.92 -30.24 -2.97
CA PRO A 990 -15.94 -31.40 -3.85
C PRO A 990 -14.77 -31.42 -4.85
N SER A 991 -14.31 -32.61 -5.22
CA SER A 991 -13.17 -32.79 -6.13
C SER A 991 -13.53 -32.74 -7.62
N ASP A 992 -14.78 -32.38 -7.96
CA ASP A 992 -15.19 -32.24 -9.35
C ASP A 992 -14.66 -30.93 -9.96
N SER A 993 -14.47 -30.92 -11.28
CA SER A 993 -13.91 -29.76 -11.99
C SER A 993 -14.71 -28.47 -11.80
N PHE A 994 -16.03 -28.54 -11.67
CA PHE A 994 -16.87 -27.35 -11.54
C PHE A 994 -16.72 -26.71 -10.15
N SER A 995 -16.69 -27.52 -9.10
CA SER A 995 -16.46 -27.06 -7.72
C SER A 995 -15.06 -26.48 -7.55
N ILE A 996 -14.04 -27.12 -8.14
CA ILE A 996 -12.67 -26.60 -8.12
C ILE A 996 -12.58 -25.27 -8.88
N ASP A 997 -13.20 -25.16 -10.06
CA ASP A 997 -13.24 -23.90 -10.80
C ASP A 997 -13.89 -22.78 -9.98
N ASN A 998 -14.98 -23.07 -9.28
CA ASN A 998 -15.62 -22.09 -8.39
C ASN A 998 -14.68 -21.67 -7.25
N GLY A 999 -13.92 -22.62 -6.67
CA GLY A 999 -12.88 -22.32 -5.69
C GLY A 999 -11.78 -21.40 -6.24
N ILE A 1000 -11.32 -21.66 -7.47
CA ILE A 1000 -10.32 -20.82 -8.15
C ILE A 1000 -10.89 -19.42 -8.45
N ILE A 1001 -12.14 -19.32 -8.90
CA ILE A 1001 -12.82 -18.03 -9.15
C ILE A 1001 -12.90 -17.23 -7.85
N ILE A 1002 -13.34 -17.84 -6.75
CA ILE A 1002 -13.45 -17.17 -5.44
C ILE A 1002 -12.09 -16.68 -4.95
N SER A 1003 -11.03 -17.49 -5.10
CA SER A 1003 -9.68 -17.11 -4.66
C SER A 1003 -9.03 -16.01 -5.50
N ASN A 1004 -9.47 -15.79 -6.74
CA ASN A 1004 -8.86 -14.82 -7.67
C ASN A 1004 -9.77 -13.62 -7.98
N ALA A 1005 -11.05 -13.66 -7.60
CA ALA A 1005 -11.96 -12.53 -7.74
C ALA A 1005 -11.58 -11.42 -6.75
N ARG A 1006 -11.52 -10.16 -7.19
CA ARG A 1006 -11.28 -9.04 -6.27
C ARG A 1006 -12.54 -8.67 -5.48
N ARG A 1007 -13.70 -9.02 -6.01
CA ARG A 1007 -15.00 -8.87 -5.34
C ARG A 1007 -15.40 -10.18 -4.71
N TRP A 1008 -15.93 -10.10 -3.50
CA TRP A 1008 -16.50 -11.24 -2.79
C TRP A 1008 -17.73 -11.77 -3.56
N PRO A 1009 -17.67 -12.98 -4.14
CA PRO A 1009 -18.78 -13.51 -4.93
C PRO A 1009 -19.95 -13.92 -4.03
N LEU A 1010 -21.18 -13.67 -4.49
CA LEU A 1010 -22.37 -14.24 -3.88
C LEU A 1010 -22.49 -15.72 -4.27
N MET A 1011 -22.35 -16.62 -3.29
CA MET A 1011 -22.47 -18.06 -3.52
C MET A 1011 -23.93 -18.50 -3.47
N ILE A 1012 -24.43 -19.06 -4.58
CA ILE A 1012 -25.76 -19.68 -4.65
C ILE A 1012 -25.59 -21.17 -4.35
N ASP A 1013 -25.85 -21.56 -3.10
CA ASP A 1013 -25.53 -22.90 -2.58
C ASP A 1013 -26.76 -23.58 -1.97
N PRO A 1014 -27.66 -24.15 -2.78
CA PRO A 1014 -28.85 -24.85 -2.28
C PRO A 1014 -28.53 -26.14 -1.51
N GLN A 1015 -27.31 -26.68 -1.64
CA GLN A 1015 -26.89 -27.92 -1.00
C GLN A 1015 -26.07 -27.69 0.28
N GLY A 1016 -25.71 -26.45 0.61
CA GLY A 1016 -24.89 -26.09 1.77
C GLY A 1016 -23.41 -26.53 1.68
N GLN A 1017 -22.93 -26.91 0.49
CA GLN A 1017 -21.56 -27.38 0.29
C GLN A 1017 -20.53 -26.25 0.43
N ALA A 1018 -20.77 -25.12 -0.21
CA ALA A 1018 -19.93 -23.93 -0.12
C ALA A 1018 -19.94 -23.37 1.31
N ASN A 1019 -21.09 -23.38 1.97
CA ASN A 1019 -21.22 -22.98 3.38
C ASN A 1019 -20.32 -23.84 4.29
N LYS A 1020 -20.34 -25.17 4.12
CA LYS A 1020 -19.49 -26.10 4.88
C LYS A 1020 -18.00 -25.86 4.57
N TRP A 1021 -17.64 -25.70 3.30
CA TRP A 1021 -16.28 -25.45 2.87
C TRP A 1021 -15.70 -24.16 3.47
N VAL A 1022 -16.40 -23.04 3.34
CA VAL A 1022 -15.94 -21.73 3.85
C VAL A 1022 -15.81 -21.73 5.37
N LYS A 1023 -16.76 -22.33 6.09
CA LYS A 1023 -16.67 -22.47 7.56
C LYS A 1023 -15.45 -23.26 8.02
N ASN A 1024 -15.11 -24.33 7.31
CA ASN A 1024 -13.96 -25.15 7.64
C ASN A 1024 -12.64 -24.48 7.26
N MET A 1025 -12.60 -23.82 6.10
CA MET A 1025 -11.42 -23.10 5.60
C MET A 1025 -11.06 -21.91 6.51
N GLU A 1026 -12.05 -21.11 6.90
CA GLU A 1026 -11.86 -19.90 7.71
C GLU A 1026 -11.92 -20.17 9.23
N LYS A 1027 -11.96 -21.44 9.64
CA LYS A 1027 -12.06 -21.81 11.06
C LYS A 1027 -10.87 -21.29 11.89
N ALA A 1028 -9.68 -21.30 11.31
CA ALA A 1028 -8.47 -20.78 11.96
C ALA A 1028 -8.49 -19.25 12.11
N ASN A 1029 -9.23 -18.56 11.23
CA ASN A 1029 -9.30 -17.09 11.18
C ASN A 1029 -10.49 -16.52 11.98
N SER A 1030 -11.21 -17.35 12.73
CA SER A 1030 -12.38 -16.95 13.54
C SER A 1030 -13.50 -16.29 12.73
N LEU A 1031 -14.03 -17.01 11.74
CA LEU A 1031 -15.18 -16.56 10.94
C LEU A 1031 -16.40 -16.19 11.80
N HIS A 1032 -16.83 -14.93 11.70
CA HIS A 1032 -18.06 -14.45 12.32
C HIS A 1032 -19.26 -14.64 11.38
N ILE A 1033 -20.27 -15.36 11.86
CA ILE A 1033 -21.51 -15.58 11.13
C ILE A 1033 -22.55 -14.59 11.64
N ILE A 1034 -23.05 -13.73 10.77
CA ILE A 1034 -24.06 -12.71 11.10
C ILE A 1034 -25.20 -12.77 10.10
N LYS A 1035 -26.41 -12.40 10.54
CA LYS A 1035 -27.56 -12.19 9.66
C LYS A 1035 -27.92 -10.71 9.62
N LEU A 1036 -28.41 -10.22 8.49
CA LEU A 1036 -28.91 -8.84 8.36
C LEU A 1036 -30.02 -8.49 9.37
N SER A 1037 -30.73 -9.49 9.90
CA SER A 1037 -31.78 -9.33 10.92
C SER A 1037 -31.26 -9.16 12.34
N ASP A 1038 -29.97 -9.40 12.59
CA ASP A 1038 -29.42 -9.40 13.95
C ASP A 1038 -29.27 -7.97 14.49
N ALA A 1039 -29.79 -7.71 15.69
CA ALA A 1039 -29.72 -6.38 16.30
C ALA A 1039 -28.27 -5.88 16.52
N GLY A 1040 -27.32 -6.80 16.64
CA GLY A 1040 -25.88 -6.51 16.76
C GLY A 1040 -25.13 -6.46 15.44
N PHE A 1041 -25.78 -6.62 14.27
CA PHE A 1041 -25.13 -6.74 12.96
C PHE A 1041 -24.08 -5.66 12.72
N VAL A 1042 -24.45 -4.39 12.90
CA VAL A 1042 -23.56 -3.24 12.64
C VAL A 1042 -22.35 -3.26 13.56
N ARG A 1043 -22.55 -3.54 14.85
CA ARG A 1043 -21.48 -3.57 15.85
C ARG A 1043 -20.52 -4.73 15.60
N THR A 1044 -21.03 -5.90 15.28
CA THR A 1044 -20.19 -7.06 14.95
C THR A 1044 -19.42 -6.81 13.66
N LEU A 1045 -20.05 -6.24 12.64
CA LEU A 1045 -19.40 -5.88 11.38
C LEU A 1045 -18.29 -4.84 11.60
N GLU A 1046 -18.55 -3.80 12.38
CA GLU A 1046 -17.56 -2.78 12.76
C GLU A 1046 -16.35 -3.41 13.46
N SER A 1047 -16.60 -4.30 14.43
CA SER A 1047 -15.53 -5.06 15.10
C SER A 1047 -14.71 -5.90 14.11
N CYS A 1048 -15.37 -6.57 13.17
CA CYS A 1048 -14.67 -7.41 12.19
C CYS A 1048 -13.84 -6.58 11.21
N ILE A 1049 -14.34 -5.40 10.80
CA ILE A 1049 -13.59 -4.44 9.99
C ILE A 1049 -12.37 -3.92 10.78
N GLN A 1050 -12.53 -3.61 12.07
CA GLN A 1050 -11.46 -3.07 12.90
C GLN A 1050 -10.32 -4.09 13.14
N PHE A 1051 -10.66 -5.36 13.37
CA PHE A 1051 -9.68 -6.42 13.64
C PHE A 1051 -9.27 -7.24 12.41
N GLY A 1052 -9.92 -7.02 11.26
CA GLY A 1052 -9.66 -7.76 10.03
C GLY A 1052 -10.11 -9.22 10.08
N THR A 1053 -11.14 -9.56 10.87
CA THR A 1053 -11.68 -10.93 10.94
C THR A 1053 -12.71 -11.18 9.83
N PRO A 1054 -12.75 -12.39 9.26
CA PRO A 1054 -13.68 -12.71 8.17
C PRO A 1054 -15.12 -12.75 8.68
N VAL A 1055 -16.04 -12.27 7.84
CA VAL A 1055 -17.49 -12.24 8.10
C VAL A 1055 -18.23 -12.97 6.99
N GLY A 1056 -19.16 -13.84 7.38
CA GLY A 1056 -20.04 -14.54 6.45
C GLY A 1056 -21.51 -14.33 6.81
N GLU A 1057 -22.31 -13.94 5.82
CA GLU A 1057 -23.78 -14.03 5.90
C GLU A 1057 -24.22 -15.29 5.14
N PHE A 1058 -24.80 -16.24 5.87
CA PHE A 1058 -25.36 -17.46 5.29
C PHE A 1058 -26.88 -17.40 5.44
N LYS A 1059 -27.60 -17.31 4.31
CA LYS A 1059 -29.07 -17.36 4.28
C LYS A 1059 -29.60 -18.78 4.37
#